data_AF-A0A378K4H3-F1
#
_entry.id   AF-A0A378K4H3-F1
#
_cell.length_a   1.000
_cell.length_b   1.000
_cell.length_c   1.000
_cell.angle_alpha   90.00
_cell.angle_beta   90.00
_cell.angle_gamma   90.00
#
_symmetry.space_group_name_H-M   'P 1'
#
loop_
_entity.id
_entity.type
_entity.pdbx_description
1 polymer ?
#
loop_
_entity_poly.entity_id
_entity_poly.type
_entity_poly.pdbx_seq_one_letter_code
_entity_poly.pdbx_strand_id
1 'polypeptide(L)'
;MLSKEKINPSLKNTKRQGSDNLAAMADPTSLKNTSDYRCFNSKPEAYTYFIFLLNQWQTNYMADKREAIAKAIDSIKMAYENHEQDTLVVHKTLHGLSHLLEQEHADELNALCLVPIKDSQSNANNILPRRFESELACRLIESPTKSMMEAIDLVSQAIINLIEEYSKLDSKSSERAALNFFLQELEGSDIEFGAFKKRPTLEEVIAILKENNPKNFIQIQFISFMFARNVIGPFPLRNLPPFKPTGLFAQVLDKYLQDHPDLKEEEEGFSYQLMAAKNEAEEFRTFITKKLFYQDELYTQGENRGRQGPRKTYLKTNQLGLMKLDHSAHSRGLTVIPEQTWCADAQAQEANQNSIYYKTALTNDCLYVTGPSGMTSIYMNMMLLLLNPQNIELIQAYSLGIIAYIVGAGFHSVNEILIPLVKCINLLPNYPSYEGLEYLTHPPLYHEYFKQIAQFDSDFIQLRDQVWIHYLNYFKSCYMPLCMRDFCEAEQLANCPDAAPEVKILCSIVLKSIEDCINFHNLNRHLDSRFLGTTTADIDALNQLKEACASQSSISGIMRLLQKYFSGENIARPTAMHKFETRSYIRFFLDALKDNPQIISHINEKMKLDPPLTISTKAEIFSDDFRIECFNVHRILKREHQVSEDCNNTSQFLKL
;
A
#
# COMPACT_ATOMS: atom_id res chain seq x y z
N MET A 1 -55.43 -54.23 -24.11
CA MET A 1 -54.81 -54.85 -25.30
C MET A 1 -54.64 -53.74 -26.34
N LEU A 2 -53.42 -53.21 -26.54
CA LEU A 2 -52.47 -53.62 -27.59
C LEU A 2 -53.15 -53.58 -28.98
N SER A 3 -52.69 -52.88 -30.02
CA SER A 3 -51.38 -52.28 -30.30
C SER A 3 -51.41 -51.51 -31.63
N LYS A 4 -50.45 -50.57 -31.79
CA LYS A 4 -49.77 -50.11 -33.03
C LYS A 4 -50.61 -49.41 -34.12
N GLU A 5 -50.21 -48.18 -34.44
CA GLU A 5 -49.45 -47.92 -35.67
C GLU A 5 -48.71 -46.58 -35.61
N LYS A 6 -47.80 -46.41 -36.56
CA LYS A 6 -46.54 -45.66 -36.50
C LYS A 6 -46.61 -44.52 -37.53
N ILE A 7 -45.86 -43.44 -37.26
CA ILE A 7 -45.16 -42.53 -38.21
C ILE A 7 -45.57 -41.05 -38.23
N ASN A 8 -44.52 -40.27 -38.01
CA ASN A 8 -44.19 -38.85 -38.21
C ASN A 8 -44.91 -38.14 -39.38
N PRO A 9 -45.07 -36.80 -39.33
CA PRO A 9 -43.98 -35.97 -39.83
C PRO A 9 -43.75 -34.62 -39.11
N SER A 10 -42.46 -34.29 -38.99
CA SER A 10 -41.93 -32.94 -38.85
C SER A 10 -42.32 -32.06 -40.04
N LEU A 11 -42.75 -30.81 -39.74
CA LEU A 11 -42.37 -29.55 -40.38
C LEU A 11 -43.55 -28.56 -40.31
N LYS A 12 -43.41 -27.53 -39.46
CA LYS A 12 -43.53 -26.11 -39.85
C LYS A 12 -43.34 -25.19 -38.64
N ASN A 13 -42.25 -24.43 -38.69
CA ASN A 13 -42.18 -22.98 -38.51
C ASN A 13 -42.76 -22.38 -37.21
N THR A 14 -41.93 -21.92 -36.26
CA THR A 14 -41.07 -20.71 -36.23
C THR A 14 -41.67 -19.62 -35.33
N LYS A 15 -40.78 -18.92 -34.62
CA LYS A 15 -40.94 -17.65 -33.89
C LYS A 15 -41.51 -17.72 -32.47
N ARG A 16 -40.59 -17.85 -31.51
CA ARG A 16 -40.44 -17.03 -30.29
C ARG A 16 -39.40 -17.70 -29.39
N GLN A 17 -38.11 -17.47 -29.65
CA GLN A 17 -37.01 -17.84 -28.74
C GLN A 17 -35.94 -16.77 -28.92
N GLY A 18 -35.88 -15.84 -27.97
CA GLY A 18 -34.94 -14.72 -28.00
C GLY A 18 -34.90 -13.95 -26.67
N SER A 19 -35.94 -14.06 -25.84
CA SER A 19 -35.98 -13.47 -24.50
C SER A 19 -35.74 -14.48 -23.37
N ASP A 20 -35.93 -15.78 -23.62
CA ASP A 20 -36.08 -16.76 -22.52
C ASP A 20 -34.78 -17.50 -22.16
N ASN A 21 -33.69 -17.32 -22.95
CA ASN A 21 -32.41 -18.00 -22.69
C ASN A 21 -31.52 -17.30 -21.64
N LEU A 22 -31.76 -16.01 -21.33
CA LEU A 22 -31.00 -15.32 -20.26
C LEU A 22 -31.52 -15.67 -18.86
N ALA A 23 -32.83 -15.95 -18.72
CA ALA A 23 -33.43 -16.34 -17.45
C ALA A 23 -33.17 -17.81 -17.08
N ALA A 24 -33.01 -18.68 -18.08
CA ALA A 24 -32.72 -20.11 -17.86
C ALA A 24 -31.25 -20.39 -17.44
N MET A 25 -30.35 -19.42 -17.58
CA MET A 25 -28.94 -19.52 -17.12
C MET A 25 -28.74 -19.23 -15.62
N ALA A 26 -29.82 -18.95 -14.89
CA ALA A 26 -29.78 -18.56 -13.47
C ALA A 26 -30.17 -19.68 -12.49
N ASP A 27 -30.30 -20.95 -12.93
CA ASP A 27 -30.60 -22.07 -12.02
C ASP A 27 -29.30 -22.75 -11.51
N PRO A 28 -28.89 -22.51 -10.24
CA PRO A 28 -27.65 -23.06 -9.68
C PRO A 28 -27.75 -24.57 -9.41
N THR A 29 -28.95 -25.17 -9.54
CA THR A 29 -29.17 -26.56 -9.15
C THR A 29 -28.83 -27.57 -10.25
N SER A 30 -28.64 -27.14 -11.50
CA SER A 30 -28.28 -28.01 -12.62
C SER A 30 -26.78 -28.34 -12.73
N LEU A 31 -25.92 -27.69 -11.94
CA LEU A 31 -24.45 -27.73 -12.07
C LEU A 31 -23.71 -28.65 -11.07
N LYS A 32 -24.40 -29.57 -10.40
CA LYS A 32 -23.82 -30.31 -9.26
C LYS A 32 -22.92 -31.52 -9.57
N ASN A 33 -22.61 -31.84 -10.83
CA ASN A 33 -21.93 -33.12 -11.15
C ASN A 33 -20.80 -33.05 -12.20
N THR A 34 -19.87 -32.11 -12.11
CA THR A 34 -18.54 -32.26 -12.73
C THR A 34 -17.44 -31.66 -11.85
N SER A 35 -16.56 -32.53 -11.38
CA SER A 35 -15.31 -32.21 -10.68
C SER A 35 -14.26 -31.69 -11.67
N ASP A 36 -14.30 -30.38 -11.98
CA ASP A 36 -13.19 -29.52 -12.46
C ASP A 36 -13.75 -28.29 -13.19
N TYR A 37 -14.42 -27.37 -12.48
CA TYR A 37 -14.71 -26.06 -13.05
C TYR A 37 -13.59 -25.08 -12.71
N ARG A 38 -12.91 -24.59 -13.75
CA ARG A 38 -12.14 -23.33 -13.69
C ARG A 38 -13.05 -22.26 -13.10
N CYS A 39 -12.55 -21.46 -12.17
CA CYS A 39 -13.31 -20.43 -11.46
C CYS A 39 -12.38 -19.27 -11.14
N PHE A 40 -12.83 -18.03 -11.38
CA PHE A 40 -12.07 -16.85 -10.99
C PHE A 40 -12.25 -16.56 -9.51
N ASN A 41 -11.17 -16.22 -8.81
CA ASN A 41 -11.19 -15.95 -7.37
C ASN A 41 -11.80 -14.58 -7.02
N SER A 42 -11.89 -13.65 -7.98
CA SER A 42 -12.48 -12.33 -7.78
C SER A 42 -12.78 -11.63 -9.12
N LYS A 43 -13.59 -10.56 -9.09
CA LYS A 43 -13.84 -9.74 -10.29
C LYS A 43 -12.55 -9.08 -10.83
N PRO A 44 -11.67 -8.50 -9.97
CA PRO A 44 -10.36 -8.02 -10.42
C PRO A 44 -9.54 -9.09 -11.16
N GLU A 45 -9.59 -10.36 -10.74
CA GLU A 45 -8.90 -11.46 -11.42
C GLU A 45 -9.47 -11.72 -12.82
N ALA A 46 -10.80 -11.85 -12.93
CA ALA A 46 -11.48 -12.04 -14.20
C ALA A 46 -11.19 -10.88 -15.17
N TYR A 47 -11.37 -9.64 -14.72
CA TYR A 47 -11.19 -8.46 -15.55
C TYR A 47 -9.74 -8.30 -16.02
N THR A 48 -8.77 -8.55 -15.13
CA THR A 48 -7.34 -8.52 -15.50
C THR A 48 -7.01 -9.60 -16.53
N TYR A 49 -7.56 -10.81 -16.36
CA TYR A 49 -7.37 -11.89 -17.31
C TYR A 49 -7.96 -11.56 -18.69
N PHE A 50 -9.16 -10.97 -18.76
CA PHE A 50 -9.74 -10.53 -20.02
C PHE A 50 -8.91 -9.45 -20.70
N ILE A 51 -8.46 -8.43 -19.96
CA ILE A 51 -7.56 -7.39 -20.49
C ILE A 51 -6.26 -8.03 -21.02
N PHE A 52 -5.68 -8.96 -20.28
CA PHE A 52 -4.46 -9.66 -20.68
C PHE A 52 -4.65 -10.43 -21.99
N LEU A 53 -5.70 -11.24 -22.08
CA LEU A 53 -6.00 -12.06 -23.25
C LEU A 53 -6.26 -11.20 -24.50
N LEU A 54 -7.08 -10.15 -24.35
CA LEU A 54 -7.38 -9.23 -25.44
C LEU A 54 -6.12 -8.51 -25.96
N ASN A 55 -5.21 -8.11 -25.06
CA ASN A 55 -3.92 -7.52 -25.47
C ASN A 55 -3.06 -8.49 -26.28
N GLN A 56 -3.03 -9.78 -25.94
CA GLN A 56 -2.30 -10.78 -26.72
C GLN A 56 -2.89 -10.91 -28.13
N TRP A 57 -4.21 -11.06 -28.22
CA TRP A 57 -4.89 -11.26 -29.49
C TRP A 57 -4.87 -10.04 -30.39
N GLN A 58 -4.81 -8.83 -29.83
CA GLN A 58 -4.82 -7.58 -30.61
C GLN A 58 -3.77 -7.57 -31.73
N THR A 59 -2.63 -8.23 -31.51
CA THR A 59 -1.53 -8.34 -32.48
C THR A 59 -1.86 -9.22 -33.69
N ASN A 60 -2.82 -10.14 -33.55
CA ASN A 60 -3.24 -11.09 -34.59
C ASN A 60 -4.26 -10.50 -35.57
N TYR A 61 -4.79 -9.30 -35.30
CA TYR A 61 -5.87 -8.70 -36.08
C TYR A 61 -5.44 -7.44 -36.86
N MET A 62 -6.14 -7.21 -37.97
CA MET A 62 -6.06 -5.99 -38.79
C MET A 62 -6.61 -4.76 -38.06
N ALA A 63 -6.34 -3.56 -38.58
CA ALA A 63 -6.52 -2.29 -37.88
C ALA A 63 -7.94 -2.02 -37.36
N ASP A 64 -8.98 -2.39 -38.12
CA ASP A 64 -10.39 -2.21 -37.76
C ASP A 64 -10.80 -3.08 -36.55
N LYS A 65 -10.50 -4.38 -36.60
CA LYS A 65 -10.73 -5.30 -35.48
C LYS A 65 -9.84 -4.96 -34.28
N ARG A 66 -8.61 -4.51 -34.52
CA ARG A 66 -7.66 -4.03 -33.51
C ARG A 66 -8.21 -2.84 -32.71
N GLU A 67 -8.88 -1.91 -33.37
CA GLU A 67 -9.52 -0.76 -32.72
C GLU A 67 -10.71 -1.20 -31.86
N ALA A 68 -11.52 -2.15 -32.33
CA ALA A 68 -12.62 -2.72 -31.54
C ALA A 68 -12.10 -3.43 -30.27
N ILE A 69 -11.01 -4.20 -30.38
CA ILE A 69 -10.34 -4.82 -29.24
C ILE A 69 -9.83 -3.76 -28.25
N ALA A 70 -9.18 -2.69 -28.73
CA ALA A 70 -8.70 -1.60 -27.86
C ALA A 70 -9.85 -0.94 -27.07
N LYS A 71 -10.97 -0.65 -27.73
CA LYS A 71 -12.16 -0.09 -27.06
C LYS A 71 -12.75 -1.03 -26.00
N ALA A 72 -12.73 -2.33 -26.26
CA ALA A 72 -13.16 -3.32 -25.28
C ALA A 72 -12.19 -3.38 -24.07
N ILE A 73 -10.88 -3.38 -24.32
CA ILE A 73 -9.85 -3.30 -23.27
C ILE A 73 -10.07 -2.07 -22.40
N ASP A 74 -10.23 -0.89 -22.99
CA ASP A 74 -10.46 0.35 -22.24
C ASP A 74 -11.75 0.27 -21.43
N SER A 75 -12.81 -0.31 -21.99
CA SER A 75 -14.07 -0.51 -21.27
C SER A 75 -13.94 -1.43 -20.05
N ILE A 76 -13.12 -2.48 -20.15
CA ILE A 76 -12.87 -3.40 -19.03
C ILE A 76 -11.92 -2.76 -18.01
N LYS A 77 -10.93 -1.96 -18.43
CA LYS A 77 -10.09 -1.15 -17.53
C LYS A 77 -10.95 -0.16 -16.72
N MET A 78 -11.93 0.49 -17.36
CA MET A 78 -12.90 1.36 -16.67
C MET A 78 -13.68 0.58 -15.62
N ALA A 79 -14.19 -0.61 -15.96
CA ALA A 79 -14.91 -1.47 -15.01
C ALA A 79 -14.01 -1.92 -13.84
N TYR A 80 -12.74 -2.22 -14.10
CA TYR A 80 -11.75 -2.55 -13.06
C TYR A 80 -11.51 -1.37 -12.11
N GLU A 81 -11.22 -0.19 -12.66
CA GLU A 81 -10.93 1.01 -11.86
C GLU A 81 -12.14 1.54 -11.09
N ASN A 82 -13.36 1.36 -11.62
CA ASN A 82 -14.59 1.73 -10.91
C ASN A 82 -15.13 0.65 -9.97
N HIS A 83 -14.40 -0.46 -9.81
CA HIS A 83 -14.82 -1.59 -9.00
C HIS A 83 -16.24 -2.08 -9.35
N GLU A 84 -16.51 -2.23 -10.65
CA GLU A 84 -17.83 -2.63 -11.17
C GLU A 84 -18.29 -3.96 -10.58
N GLN A 85 -19.45 -3.93 -9.93
CA GLN A 85 -20.03 -5.07 -9.24
C GLN A 85 -20.93 -5.91 -10.16
N ASP A 86 -21.55 -5.30 -11.17
CA ASP A 86 -22.34 -6.01 -12.17
C ASP A 86 -21.45 -6.57 -13.28
N THR A 87 -21.16 -7.88 -13.18
CA THR A 87 -20.34 -8.59 -14.16
C THR A 87 -20.98 -8.63 -15.55
N LEU A 88 -22.30 -8.40 -15.67
CA LEU A 88 -22.99 -8.32 -16.97
C LEU A 88 -22.50 -7.14 -17.80
N VAL A 89 -21.99 -6.06 -17.19
CA VAL A 89 -21.40 -4.93 -17.91
C VAL A 89 -20.19 -5.37 -18.72
N VAL A 90 -19.29 -6.15 -18.10
CA VAL A 90 -18.11 -6.70 -18.76
C VAL A 90 -18.50 -7.79 -19.76
N HIS A 91 -19.43 -8.69 -19.41
CA HIS A 91 -19.88 -9.73 -20.33
C HIS A 91 -20.54 -9.16 -21.59
N LYS A 92 -21.34 -8.09 -21.49
CA LYS A 92 -21.90 -7.40 -22.68
C LYS A 92 -20.81 -6.84 -23.58
N THR A 93 -19.75 -6.28 -23.00
CA THR A 93 -18.59 -5.78 -23.73
C THR A 93 -17.90 -6.91 -24.50
N LEU A 94 -17.64 -8.04 -23.84
CA LEU A 94 -17.01 -9.22 -24.45
C LEU A 94 -17.88 -9.87 -25.52
N HIS A 95 -19.19 -10.02 -25.26
CA HIS A 95 -20.13 -10.58 -26.22
C HIS A 95 -20.29 -9.67 -27.45
N GLY A 96 -20.27 -8.34 -27.28
CA GLY A 96 -20.28 -7.42 -28.42
C GLY A 96 -19.03 -7.58 -29.29
N LEU A 97 -17.87 -7.82 -28.67
CA LEU A 97 -16.61 -8.05 -29.36
C LEU A 97 -16.56 -9.42 -30.06
N SER A 98 -17.12 -10.48 -29.47
CA SER A 98 -16.99 -11.84 -29.99
C SER A 98 -17.53 -12.01 -31.41
N HIS A 99 -18.58 -11.26 -31.80
CA HIS A 99 -19.11 -11.25 -33.17
C HIS A 99 -18.14 -10.68 -34.23
N LEU A 100 -17.07 -9.99 -33.81
CA LEU A 100 -16.07 -9.37 -34.70
C LEU A 100 -14.79 -10.20 -34.81
N LEU A 101 -14.57 -11.15 -33.91
CA LEU A 101 -13.37 -11.97 -33.84
C LEU A 101 -13.47 -13.22 -34.72
N GLU A 102 -12.34 -13.88 -34.97
CA GLU A 102 -12.35 -15.22 -35.55
C GLU A 102 -13.03 -16.22 -34.59
N GLN A 103 -13.63 -17.26 -35.17
CA GLN A 103 -14.49 -18.21 -34.43
C GLN A 103 -13.83 -18.79 -33.18
N GLU A 104 -12.53 -19.13 -33.25
CA GLU A 104 -11.77 -19.68 -32.13
C GLU A 104 -11.75 -18.73 -30.92
N HIS A 105 -11.40 -17.46 -31.14
CA HIS A 105 -11.37 -16.46 -30.07
C HIS A 105 -12.79 -16.10 -29.59
N ALA A 106 -13.78 -16.11 -30.50
CA ALA A 106 -15.17 -15.86 -30.16
C ALA A 106 -15.72 -16.95 -29.21
N ASP A 107 -15.44 -18.22 -29.51
CA ASP A 107 -15.82 -19.36 -28.68
C ASP A 107 -15.12 -19.33 -27.32
N GLU A 108 -13.84 -18.96 -27.28
CA GLU A 108 -13.10 -18.80 -26.03
C GLU A 108 -13.67 -17.69 -25.15
N LEU A 109 -13.97 -16.50 -25.70
CA LEU A 109 -14.62 -15.42 -24.93
C LEU A 109 -15.97 -15.84 -24.38
N ASN A 110 -16.78 -16.51 -25.20
CA ASN A 110 -18.10 -16.97 -24.79
C ASN A 110 -17.99 -18.01 -23.67
N ALA A 111 -17.02 -18.93 -23.74
CA ALA A 111 -16.75 -19.91 -22.69
C ALA A 111 -16.27 -19.23 -21.39
N LEU A 112 -15.37 -18.25 -21.50
CA LEU A 112 -14.87 -17.49 -20.36
C LEU A 112 -15.95 -16.69 -19.63
N CYS A 113 -16.97 -16.18 -20.34
CA CYS A 113 -18.12 -15.52 -19.72
C CYS A 113 -19.02 -16.46 -18.89
N LEU A 114 -18.87 -17.78 -19.07
CA LEU A 114 -19.58 -18.80 -18.28
C LEU A 114 -18.79 -19.24 -17.04
N VAL A 115 -17.52 -18.84 -16.91
CA VAL A 115 -16.68 -19.20 -15.77
C VAL A 115 -17.19 -18.46 -14.52
N PRO A 116 -17.55 -19.18 -13.44
CA PRO A 116 -18.02 -18.55 -12.22
C PRO A 116 -16.94 -17.65 -11.59
N ILE A 117 -17.36 -16.53 -11.02
CA ILE A 117 -16.51 -15.64 -10.22
C ILE A 117 -16.92 -15.82 -8.75
N LYS A 118 -15.96 -16.14 -7.87
CA LYS A 118 -16.23 -16.29 -6.43
C LYS A 118 -16.68 -14.97 -5.81
N ASP A 119 -17.56 -15.07 -4.82
CA ASP A 119 -18.07 -13.92 -4.08
C ASP A 119 -16.95 -13.27 -3.22
N SER A 120 -16.93 -11.94 -3.25
CA SER A 120 -15.87 -11.07 -2.72
C SER A 120 -15.76 -11.09 -1.19
N GLN A 121 -16.83 -11.51 -0.50
CA GLN A 121 -16.92 -11.55 0.97
C GLN A 121 -15.84 -12.41 1.65
N SER A 122 -15.13 -13.25 0.89
CA SER A 122 -14.07 -14.13 1.40
C SER A 122 -12.64 -13.60 1.21
N ASN A 123 -12.40 -12.54 0.43
CA ASN A 123 -11.04 -12.23 -0.05
C ASN A 123 -10.49 -10.88 0.46
N ALA A 124 -10.35 -10.75 1.78
CA ALA A 124 -9.69 -9.61 2.44
C ALA A 124 -8.21 -9.38 2.07
N ASN A 125 -7.65 -10.34 1.33
CA ASN A 125 -6.29 -10.36 0.83
C ASN A 125 -6.24 -10.34 -0.69
N ASN A 126 -7.23 -9.72 -1.38
CA ASN A 126 -7.17 -9.60 -2.82
C ASN A 126 -5.87 -8.86 -3.25
N ILE A 127 -4.95 -9.63 -3.83
CA ILE A 127 -3.60 -9.19 -4.20
C ILE A 127 -3.65 -8.21 -5.39
N LEU A 128 -4.61 -8.40 -6.29
CA LEU A 128 -4.63 -7.70 -7.58
C LEU A 128 -4.90 -6.20 -7.43
N PRO A 129 -5.94 -5.74 -6.70
CA PRO A 129 -6.11 -4.31 -6.47
C PRO A 129 -4.95 -3.71 -5.65
N ARG A 130 -4.42 -4.45 -4.65
CA ARG A 130 -3.24 -4.00 -3.86
C ARG A 130 -2.06 -3.73 -4.76
N ARG A 131 -1.80 -4.63 -5.70
CA ARG A 131 -0.70 -4.48 -6.63
C ARG A 131 -0.93 -3.33 -7.60
N PHE A 132 -2.15 -3.18 -8.13
CA PHE A 132 -2.46 -2.10 -9.06
C PHE A 132 -2.28 -0.71 -8.42
N GLU A 133 -2.87 -0.47 -7.25
CA GLU A 133 -2.72 0.79 -6.52
C GLU A 133 -1.26 1.04 -6.10
N SER A 134 -0.53 -0.02 -5.72
CA SER A 134 0.91 0.08 -5.42
C SER A 134 1.71 0.51 -6.64
N GLU A 135 1.45 -0.08 -7.81
CA GLU A 135 2.14 0.26 -9.05
C GLU A 135 1.87 1.72 -9.44
N LEU A 136 0.61 2.17 -9.35
CA LEU A 136 0.24 3.57 -9.58
C LEU A 136 1.03 4.52 -8.67
N ALA A 137 1.02 4.28 -7.36
CA ALA A 137 1.71 5.14 -6.41
C ALA A 137 3.24 5.11 -6.58
N CYS A 138 3.83 3.94 -6.84
CA CYS A 138 5.27 3.81 -7.11
C CYS A 138 5.68 4.67 -8.32
N ARG A 139 4.96 4.57 -9.44
CA ARG A 139 5.29 5.33 -10.66
C ARG A 139 5.12 6.83 -10.46
N LEU A 140 4.08 7.26 -9.75
CA LEU A 140 3.87 8.67 -9.42
C LEU A 140 4.92 9.22 -8.45
N ILE A 141 5.52 8.38 -7.59
CA ILE A 141 6.64 8.79 -6.71
C ILE A 141 7.96 8.82 -7.49
N GLU A 142 8.22 7.83 -8.34
CA GLU A 142 9.45 7.74 -9.14
C GLU A 142 9.52 8.82 -10.21
N SER A 143 8.37 9.20 -10.75
CA SER A 143 8.24 10.21 -11.81
C SER A 143 6.94 11.01 -11.60
N PRO A 144 6.89 11.89 -10.59
CA PRO A 144 5.74 12.78 -10.39
C PRO A 144 5.49 13.63 -11.63
N THR A 145 4.22 13.87 -11.96
CA THR A 145 3.89 14.68 -13.14
C THR A 145 4.30 16.13 -12.92
N LYS A 146 4.48 16.86 -14.03
CA LYS A 146 4.75 18.29 -13.96
C LYS A 146 3.65 19.04 -13.20
N SER A 147 2.38 18.76 -13.48
CA SER A 147 1.25 19.43 -12.83
C SER A 147 1.18 19.13 -11.32
N MET A 148 1.51 17.90 -10.88
CA MET A 148 1.64 17.57 -9.46
C MET A 148 2.70 18.44 -8.79
N MET A 149 3.90 18.50 -9.38
CA MET A 149 5.03 19.24 -8.81
C MET A 149 4.81 20.75 -8.81
N GLU A 150 4.12 21.29 -9.81
CA GLU A 150 3.71 22.71 -9.83
C GLU A 150 2.71 23.03 -8.72
N ALA A 151 1.72 22.16 -8.49
CA ALA A 151 0.75 22.35 -7.42
C ALA A 151 1.42 22.26 -6.03
N ILE A 152 2.34 21.32 -5.86
CA ILE A 152 3.15 21.16 -4.63
C ILE A 152 4.08 22.36 -4.42
N ASP A 153 4.68 22.91 -5.48
CA ASP A 153 5.54 24.10 -5.37
C ASP A 153 4.77 25.29 -4.79
N LEU A 154 3.55 25.55 -5.27
CA LEU A 154 2.75 26.67 -4.77
C LEU A 154 2.49 26.55 -3.27
N VAL A 155 2.18 25.35 -2.79
CA VAL A 155 2.03 25.08 -1.36
C VAL A 155 3.37 25.26 -0.63
N SER A 156 4.45 24.76 -1.21
CA SER A 156 5.81 24.88 -0.68
C SER A 156 6.23 26.34 -0.52
N GLN A 157 5.95 27.21 -1.50
CA GLN A 157 6.20 28.65 -1.43
C GLN A 157 5.37 29.32 -0.32
N ALA A 158 4.11 28.92 -0.14
CA ALA A 158 3.29 29.44 0.97
C ALA A 158 3.87 29.04 2.34
N ILE A 159 4.35 27.81 2.48
CA ILE A 159 5.05 27.34 3.69
C ILE A 159 6.33 28.15 3.92
N ILE A 160 7.16 28.34 2.89
CA ILE A 160 8.39 29.14 2.95
C ILE A 160 8.09 30.55 3.46
N ASN A 161 7.06 31.20 2.90
CA ASN A 161 6.68 32.56 3.31
C ASN A 161 6.29 32.62 4.80
N LEU A 162 5.56 31.62 5.30
CA LEU A 162 5.21 31.52 6.73
C LEU A 162 6.43 31.25 7.61
N ILE A 163 7.35 30.37 7.18
CA ILE A 163 8.62 30.15 7.88
C ILE A 163 9.41 31.47 7.97
N GLU A 164 9.55 32.18 6.86
CA GLU A 164 10.28 33.44 6.79
C GLU A 164 9.62 34.54 7.63
N GLU A 165 8.28 34.63 7.65
CA GLU A 165 7.52 35.51 8.53
C GLU A 165 7.81 35.22 10.00
N TYR A 166 7.57 33.97 10.43
CA TYR A 166 7.70 33.58 11.82
C TYR A 166 9.16 33.61 12.29
N SER A 167 10.11 33.48 11.37
CA SER A 167 11.54 33.57 11.69
C SER A 167 12.01 34.94 12.15
N LYS A 168 11.29 36.00 11.73
CA LYS A 168 11.60 37.40 12.04
C LYS A 168 10.99 37.85 13.37
N LEU A 169 10.11 37.05 13.96
CA LEU A 169 9.47 37.33 15.23
C LEU A 169 10.46 37.14 16.41
N ASP A 170 10.11 37.74 17.55
CA ASP A 170 10.89 37.61 18.79
C ASP A 170 11.09 36.13 19.15
N SER A 171 12.25 35.78 19.69
CA SER A 171 12.60 34.39 20.02
C SER A 171 11.71 33.76 21.10
N LYS A 172 10.97 34.59 21.86
CA LYS A 172 9.97 34.15 22.85
C LYS A 172 8.56 34.03 22.30
N SER A 173 8.32 34.40 21.03
CA SER A 173 7.01 34.23 20.39
C SER A 173 6.65 32.74 20.26
N SER A 174 5.37 32.44 20.40
CA SER A 174 4.88 31.07 20.27
C SER A 174 5.02 30.55 18.83
N GLU A 175 4.91 31.43 17.83
CA GLU A 175 5.17 31.13 16.43
C GLU A 175 6.62 30.71 16.18
N ARG A 176 7.60 31.41 16.77
CA ARG A 176 9.02 31.03 16.65
C ARG A 176 9.32 29.71 17.36
N ALA A 177 8.69 29.48 18.51
CA ALA A 177 8.77 28.19 19.22
C ALA A 177 8.18 27.04 18.39
N ALA A 178 7.08 27.29 17.66
CA ALA A 178 6.45 26.32 16.79
C ALA A 178 7.36 25.86 15.65
N LEU A 179 8.14 26.78 15.05
CA LEU A 179 9.15 26.41 14.04
C LEU A 179 10.20 25.46 14.61
N ASN A 180 10.62 25.65 15.87
CA ASN A 180 11.57 24.75 16.52
C ASN A 180 10.97 23.36 16.76
N PHE A 181 9.71 23.29 17.21
CA PHE A 181 8.98 22.05 17.39
C PHE A 181 8.78 21.31 16.05
N PHE A 182 8.37 22.03 15.01
CA PHE A 182 8.27 21.52 13.65
C PHE A 182 9.58 20.86 13.18
N LEU A 183 10.73 21.52 13.37
CA LEU A 183 12.01 20.92 13.01
C LEU A 183 12.37 19.67 13.82
N GLN A 184 11.98 19.60 15.10
CA GLN A 184 12.18 18.38 15.92
C GLN A 184 11.36 17.21 15.35
N GLU A 185 10.12 17.49 14.99
CA GLU A 185 9.20 16.52 14.41
C GLU A 185 9.65 16.02 13.02
N LEU A 186 10.52 16.76 12.31
CA LEU A 186 11.10 16.29 11.05
C LEU A 186 12.15 15.17 11.23
N GLU A 187 12.74 15.03 12.42
CA GLU A 187 13.71 13.97 12.74
C GLU A 187 13.05 12.70 13.32
N GLY A 188 12.04 12.87 14.17
CA GLY A 188 11.46 11.78 14.96
C GLY A 188 9.95 11.92 15.14
N SER A 189 9.20 11.63 14.08
CA SER A 189 7.72 11.58 14.10
C SER A 189 7.21 10.13 14.14
N ASP A 190 5.94 9.95 14.52
CA ASP A 190 5.18 8.71 14.36
C ASP A 190 4.92 8.34 12.89
N ILE A 191 5.08 9.29 11.98
CA ILE A 191 5.10 9.12 10.53
C ILE A 191 6.55 9.26 10.07
N GLU A 192 7.21 8.12 9.83
CA GLU A 192 8.64 8.08 9.50
C GLU A 192 8.92 8.14 8.00
N PHE A 193 7.91 7.99 7.14
CA PHE A 193 8.09 8.00 5.69
C PHE A 193 8.45 9.41 5.22
N GLY A 194 9.69 9.58 4.71
CA GLY A 194 10.23 10.90 4.34
C GLY A 194 10.92 11.65 5.48
N ALA A 195 10.97 11.05 6.67
CA ALA A 195 11.63 11.66 7.82
C ALA A 195 13.14 11.80 7.61
N PHE A 196 13.71 12.81 8.26
CA PHE A 196 15.14 13.10 8.22
C PHE A 196 15.87 12.22 9.22
N LYS A 197 17.04 11.70 8.82
CA LYS A 197 17.91 10.92 9.72
C LYS A 197 18.53 11.77 10.85
N LYS A 198 18.56 13.09 10.66
CA LYS A 198 19.04 14.10 11.61
C LYS A 198 18.15 15.33 11.47
N ARG A 199 17.89 16.02 12.57
CA ARG A 199 17.11 17.27 12.54
C ARG A 199 17.68 18.27 11.53
N PRO A 200 16.89 18.69 10.53
CA PRO A 200 17.32 19.70 9.57
C PRO A 200 17.24 21.10 10.20
N THR A 201 17.97 22.03 9.58
CA THR A 201 17.87 23.48 9.80
C THR A 201 16.71 24.08 9.00
N LEU A 202 16.28 25.30 9.34
CA LEU A 202 15.27 26.00 8.54
C LEU A 202 15.78 26.28 7.12
N GLU A 203 17.07 26.60 6.99
CA GLU A 203 17.72 26.87 5.71
C GLU A 203 17.70 25.64 4.80
N GLU A 204 17.96 24.44 5.35
CA GLU A 204 17.86 23.17 4.60
C GLU A 204 16.42 22.87 4.19
N VAL A 205 15.44 23.06 5.09
CA VAL A 205 14.01 22.88 4.76
C VAL A 205 13.59 23.83 3.64
N ILE A 206 13.92 25.12 3.75
CA ILE A 206 13.63 26.12 2.73
C ILE A 206 14.31 25.75 1.40
N ALA A 207 15.55 25.27 1.42
CA ALA A 207 16.26 24.88 0.21
C ALA A 207 15.56 23.70 -0.50
N ILE A 208 15.16 22.66 0.23
CA ILE A 208 14.44 21.51 -0.32
C ILE A 208 13.12 21.94 -0.96
N LEU A 209 12.36 22.78 -0.27
CA LEU A 209 11.08 23.31 -0.75
C LEU A 209 11.26 24.23 -1.98
N LYS A 210 12.28 25.11 -1.98
CA LYS A 210 12.57 26.04 -3.10
C LYS A 210 13.11 25.32 -4.35
N GLU A 211 13.89 24.25 -4.17
CA GLU A 211 14.40 23.46 -5.31
C GLU A 211 13.28 22.69 -6.00
N ASN A 212 12.28 22.25 -5.23
CA ASN A 212 11.14 21.47 -5.71
C ASN A 212 11.54 20.29 -6.62
N ASN A 213 12.65 19.63 -6.27
CA ASN A 213 13.20 18.54 -7.07
C ASN A 213 12.27 17.31 -6.99
N PRO A 214 11.81 16.73 -8.12
CA PRO A 214 10.95 15.54 -8.10
C PRO A 214 11.57 14.35 -7.34
N LYS A 215 12.90 14.24 -7.29
CA LYS A 215 13.59 13.20 -6.50
C LYS A 215 13.38 13.35 -4.99
N ASN A 216 13.04 14.56 -4.53
CA ASN A 216 12.75 14.89 -3.14
C ASN A 216 11.24 14.87 -2.86
N PHE A 217 10.39 14.37 -3.77
CA PHE A 217 8.93 14.36 -3.64
C PHE A 217 8.46 13.88 -2.25
N ILE A 218 9.00 12.75 -1.78
CA ILE A 218 8.64 12.17 -0.47
C ILE A 218 8.99 13.13 0.68
N GLN A 219 10.19 13.73 0.64
CA GLN A 219 10.65 14.66 1.67
C GLN A 219 9.84 15.97 1.66
N ILE A 220 9.52 16.50 0.47
CA ILE A 220 8.70 17.71 0.31
C ILE A 220 7.30 17.49 0.90
N GLN A 221 6.68 16.35 0.60
CA GLN A 221 5.37 16.00 1.14
C GLN A 221 5.42 15.81 2.66
N PHE A 222 6.44 15.12 3.17
CA PHE A 222 6.64 14.95 4.60
C PHE A 222 6.80 16.31 5.33
N ILE A 223 7.65 17.21 4.81
CA ILE A 223 7.79 18.59 5.31
C ILE A 223 6.43 19.28 5.34
N SER A 224 5.70 19.22 4.24
CA SER A 224 4.41 19.90 4.08
C SER A 224 3.37 19.39 5.07
N PHE A 225 3.30 18.07 5.26
CA PHE A 225 2.42 17.45 6.25
C PHE A 225 2.77 17.85 7.68
N MET A 226 4.05 17.77 8.06
CA MET A 226 4.48 18.12 9.41
C MET A 226 4.30 19.62 9.70
N PHE A 227 4.50 20.48 8.71
CA PHE A 227 4.23 21.90 8.85
C PHE A 227 2.73 22.17 9.03
N ALA A 228 1.88 21.56 8.22
CA ALA A 228 0.43 21.72 8.33
C ALA A 228 -0.12 21.25 9.68
N ARG A 229 0.35 20.08 10.16
CA ARG A 229 -0.03 19.51 11.46
C ARG A 229 0.36 20.40 12.63
N ASN A 230 1.57 20.97 12.60
CA ASN A 230 2.17 21.63 13.76
C ASN A 230 2.01 23.16 13.76
N VAL A 231 1.77 23.77 12.59
CA VAL A 231 1.83 25.23 12.42
C VAL A 231 0.52 25.86 11.95
N ILE A 232 -0.11 25.36 10.89
CA ILE A 232 -1.22 26.05 10.21
C ILE A 232 -2.44 26.23 11.13
N GLY A 233 -2.78 25.24 11.95
CA GLY A 233 -3.94 25.32 12.84
C GLY A 233 -3.74 26.30 14.00
N PRO A 234 -2.72 26.09 14.86
CA PRO A 234 -2.60 26.86 16.10
C PRO A 234 -2.23 28.33 15.89
N PHE A 235 -1.56 28.69 14.79
CA PHE A 235 -0.93 30.01 14.65
C PHE A 235 -1.55 30.91 13.56
N PRO A 236 -1.50 32.24 13.72
CA PRO A 236 -2.13 33.19 12.78
C PRO A 236 -1.49 33.20 11.39
N LEU A 237 -2.31 33.25 10.34
CA LEU A 237 -1.84 33.29 8.95
C LEU A 237 -2.01 34.71 8.38
N ARG A 238 -0.94 35.50 8.33
CA ARG A 238 -1.00 36.93 8.01
C ARG A 238 -0.77 37.27 6.53
N ASN A 239 -0.11 36.39 5.80
CA ASN A 239 0.28 36.59 4.40
C ASN A 239 -0.48 35.68 3.42
N LEU A 240 -1.81 35.60 3.58
CA LEU A 240 -2.67 34.86 2.67
C LEU A 240 -2.98 35.66 1.39
N PRO A 241 -3.32 34.99 0.27
CA PRO A 241 -3.68 35.67 -0.97
C PRO A 241 -4.82 36.70 -0.80
N PRO A 242 -4.72 37.90 -1.41
CA PRO A 242 -5.65 39.00 -1.11
C PRO A 242 -6.98 38.93 -1.89
N PHE A 243 -7.14 37.96 -2.79
CA PHE A 243 -8.34 37.85 -3.62
C PHE A 243 -9.44 37.03 -2.94
N LYS A 244 -10.70 37.29 -3.31
CA LYS A 244 -11.87 36.60 -2.75
C LYS A 244 -11.88 35.12 -3.16
N PRO A 245 -12.24 34.19 -2.26
CA PRO A 245 -12.46 32.80 -2.65
C PRO A 245 -13.50 32.66 -3.74
N THR A 246 -13.22 31.79 -4.72
CA THR A 246 -14.16 31.37 -5.77
C THR A 246 -14.11 29.85 -5.95
N GLY A 247 -14.93 29.32 -6.86
CA GLY A 247 -14.91 27.91 -7.22
C GLY A 247 -15.12 26.98 -6.02
N LEU A 248 -14.30 25.92 -5.95
CA LEU A 248 -14.43 24.90 -4.91
C LEU A 248 -14.20 25.44 -3.50
N PHE A 249 -13.20 26.32 -3.32
CA PHE A 249 -12.91 26.85 -1.98
C PHE A 249 -14.04 27.74 -1.46
N ALA A 250 -14.68 28.54 -2.32
CA ALA A 250 -15.86 29.30 -1.93
C ALA A 250 -17.00 28.40 -1.44
N GLN A 251 -17.27 27.29 -2.15
CA GLN A 251 -18.30 26.33 -1.72
C GLN A 251 -17.98 25.70 -0.36
N VAL A 252 -16.71 25.36 -0.12
CA VAL A 252 -16.25 24.83 1.17
C VAL A 252 -16.39 25.87 2.27
N LEU A 253 -16.02 27.13 2.00
CA LEU A 253 -16.14 28.22 2.95
C LEU A 253 -17.60 28.57 3.28
N ASP A 254 -18.50 28.49 2.29
CA ASP A 254 -19.93 28.72 2.49
C ASP A 254 -20.52 27.75 3.53
N LYS A 255 -20.03 26.50 3.59
CA LYS A 255 -20.43 25.54 4.64
C LYS A 255 -20.04 26.04 6.03
N TYR A 256 -18.86 26.63 6.19
CA TYR A 256 -18.45 27.24 7.46
C TYR A 256 -19.33 28.45 7.81
N LEU A 257 -19.61 29.32 6.84
CA LEU A 257 -20.42 30.52 7.08
C LEU A 257 -21.91 30.21 7.37
N GLN A 258 -22.40 29.03 6.99
CA GLN A 258 -23.74 28.58 7.38
C GLN A 258 -23.84 28.29 8.88
N ASP A 259 -22.76 27.77 9.49
CA ASP A 259 -22.69 27.50 10.93
C ASP A 259 -22.35 28.77 11.75
N HIS A 260 -21.95 29.84 11.08
CA HIS A 260 -21.55 31.13 11.67
C HIS A 260 -22.27 32.31 10.97
N PRO A 261 -23.61 32.42 11.11
CA PRO A 261 -24.41 33.42 10.38
C PRO A 261 -24.05 34.87 10.76
N ASP A 262 -23.54 35.09 11.98
CA ASP A 262 -23.05 36.37 12.46
C ASP A 262 -21.90 36.91 11.60
N LEU A 263 -21.00 36.05 11.15
CA LEU A 263 -19.89 36.43 10.25
C LEU A 263 -20.36 36.76 8.83
N LYS A 264 -21.54 36.26 8.43
CA LYS A 264 -22.12 36.49 7.11
C LYS A 264 -22.85 37.83 7.01
N GLU A 265 -23.33 38.32 8.15
CA GLU A 265 -24.14 39.55 8.27
C GLU A 265 -23.31 40.79 8.62
N GLU A 266 -21.98 40.68 8.77
CA GLU A 266 -21.10 41.83 9.00
C GLU A 266 -21.18 42.87 7.86
N GLU A 267 -21.36 44.16 8.19
CA GLU A 267 -21.51 45.25 7.22
C GLU A 267 -20.33 45.39 6.25
N GLU A 268 -19.11 45.04 6.69
CA GLU A 268 -17.89 45.06 5.87
C GLU A 268 -17.71 43.79 5.00
N GLY A 269 -18.52 42.75 5.27
CA GLY A 269 -18.45 41.43 4.63
C GLY A 269 -17.31 40.55 5.13
N PHE A 270 -17.53 39.23 5.12
CA PHE A 270 -16.55 38.24 5.57
C PHE A 270 -15.22 38.30 4.77
N SER A 271 -14.09 38.37 5.48
CA SER A 271 -12.74 38.18 4.94
C SER A 271 -12.05 36.98 5.60
N TYR A 272 -11.76 35.95 4.80
CA TYR A 272 -11.03 34.77 5.30
C TYR A 272 -9.60 35.11 5.72
N GLN A 273 -8.98 36.12 5.12
CA GLN A 273 -7.63 36.58 5.48
C GLN A 273 -7.63 37.21 6.88
N LEU A 274 -8.56 38.13 7.13
CA LEU A 274 -8.71 38.74 8.45
C LEU A 274 -9.03 37.69 9.50
N MET A 275 -9.91 36.73 9.19
CA MET A 275 -10.24 35.65 10.09
C MET A 275 -9.03 34.75 10.38
N ALA A 276 -8.29 34.32 9.37
CA ALA A 276 -7.11 33.46 9.55
C ALA A 276 -5.98 34.15 10.33
N ALA A 277 -5.88 35.48 10.24
CA ALA A 277 -4.87 36.28 10.95
C ALA A 277 -5.20 36.58 12.42
N LYS A 278 -6.42 36.30 12.91
CA LYS A 278 -6.79 36.48 14.32
C LYS A 278 -6.13 35.41 15.19
N ASN A 279 -5.54 35.78 16.33
CA ASN A 279 -4.93 34.82 17.26
C ASN A 279 -5.88 33.70 17.68
N GLU A 280 -7.12 34.05 18.04
CA GLU A 280 -8.12 33.13 18.60
C GLU A 280 -8.90 32.33 17.55
N ALA A 281 -8.54 32.41 16.27
CA ALA A 281 -9.29 31.78 15.16
C ALA A 281 -8.78 30.38 14.76
N GLU A 282 -8.36 29.56 15.73
CA GLU A 282 -7.92 28.17 15.45
C GLU A 282 -9.04 27.34 14.82
N GLU A 283 -10.29 27.53 15.27
CA GLU A 283 -11.45 26.85 14.71
C GLU A 283 -11.60 27.15 13.21
N PHE A 284 -11.41 28.41 12.82
CA PHE A 284 -11.41 28.80 11.41
C PHE A 284 -10.22 28.21 10.65
N ARG A 285 -9.00 28.21 11.20
CA ARG A 285 -7.84 27.65 10.47
C ARG A 285 -7.87 26.12 10.33
N THR A 286 -8.75 25.46 11.08
CA THR A 286 -8.86 24.00 11.12
C THR A 286 -10.25 23.48 10.72
N PHE A 287 -11.16 24.34 10.22
CA PHE A 287 -12.53 23.91 9.96
C PHE A 287 -12.63 22.79 8.92
N ILE A 288 -11.78 22.80 7.89
CA ILE A 288 -11.74 21.72 6.89
C ILE A 288 -11.36 20.40 7.56
N THR A 289 -10.35 20.39 8.45
CA THR A 289 -9.94 19.15 9.12
C THR A 289 -10.93 18.71 10.19
N LYS A 290 -11.26 19.60 11.13
CA LYS A 290 -12.04 19.27 12.33
C LYS A 290 -13.55 19.17 12.05
N LYS A 291 -14.13 20.14 11.34
CA LYS A 291 -15.58 20.21 11.12
C LYS A 291 -15.98 19.42 9.89
N LEU A 292 -15.35 19.70 8.74
CA LEU A 292 -15.80 19.15 7.47
C LEU A 292 -15.43 17.67 7.27
N PHE A 293 -14.31 17.22 7.83
CA PHE A 293 -13.88 15.82 7.74
C PHE A 293 -14.13 15.08 9.04
N TYR A 294 -13.45 15.41 10.15
CA TYR A 294 -13.50 14.58 11.36
C TYR A 294 -14.87 14.51 12.07
N GLN A 295 -15.76 15.47 11.83
CA GLN A 295 -17.15 15.40 12.33
C GLN A 295 -18.12 14.82 11.29
N ASP A 296 -17.70 14.58 10.05
CA ASP A 296 -18.51 13.88 9.06
C ASP A 296 -18.73 12.42 9.50
N GLU A 297 -19.89 11.87 9.16
CA GLU A 297 -20.21 10.47 9.45
C GLU A 297 -19.21 9.47 8.84
N LEU A 298 -18.53 9.83 7.73
CA LEU A 298 -17.43 9.03 7.19
C LEU A 298 -16.33 8.77 8.21
N TYR A 299 -16.14 9.65 9.20
CA TYR A 299 -15.07 9.50 10.21
C TYR A 299 -15.60 9.00 11.55
N THR A 300 -16.91 9.05 11.78
CA THR A 300 -17.53 8.75 13.09
C THR A 300 -18.32 7.44 13.14
N GLN A 301 -18.60 6.80 12.00
CA GLN A 301 -19.46 5.59 11.89
C GLN A 301 -18.80 4.27 12.30
N GLY A 302 -17.79 4.32 13.17
CA GLY A 302 -17.17 3.14 13.76
C GLY A 302 -16.00 3.47 14.66
N GLU A 303 -15.81 2.65 15.70
CA GLU A 303 -14.69 2.80 16.63
C GLU A 303 -13.35 2.82 15.89
N ASN A 304 -12.47 3.74 16.30
CA ASN A 304 -11.14 3.91 15.75
C ASN A 304 -11.06 3.98 14.22
N ARG A 305 -12.14 4.39 13.52
CA ARG A 305 -12.25 4.40 12.05
C ARG A 305 -12.06 3.03 11.40
N GLY A 306 -12.41 1.95 12.10
CA GLY A 306 -12.30 0.58 11.59
C GLY A 306 -11.00 -0.14 11.95
N ARG A 307 -10.11 0.47 12.73
CA ARG A 307 -8.86 -0.16 13.19
C ARG A 307 -9.07 -1.05 14.41
N GLN A 308 -8.37 -2.19 14.44
CA GLN A 308 -8.32 -3.10 15.59
C GLN A 308 -6.94 -3.07 16.23
N GLY A 309 -6.90 -2.99 17.57
CA GLY A 309 -5.68 -3.07 18.36
C GLY A 309 -4.70 -1.90 18.13
N PRO A 310 -3.58 -1.89 18.88
CA PRO A 310 -2.50 -0.95 18.63
C PRO A 310 -1.75 -1.30 17.34
N ARG A 311 -1.25 -0.27 16.65
CA ARG A 311 -0.38 -0.41 15.48
C ARG A 311 0.91 -1.14 15.86
N LYS A 312 1.29 -2.16 15.08
CA LYS A 312 2.53 -2.94 15.28
C LYS A 312 3.75 -2.16 14.80
N THR A 313 4.22 -1.19 15.59
CA THR A 313 5.29 -0.25 15.21
C THR A 313 6.66 -0.89 14.94
N TYR A 314 6.86 -2.15 15.36
CA TYR A 314 8.05 -2.96 15.07
C TYR A 314 8.04 -3.55 13.65
N LEU A 315 6.90 -3.51 12.94
CA LEU A 315 6.81 -3.91 11.54
C LEU A 315 7.21 -2.72 10.68
N LYS A 316 8.44 -2.78 10.17
CA LYS A 316 9.06 -1.79 9.31
C LYS A 316 9.23 -2.32 7.88
N THR A 317 9.15 -1.42 6.92
CA THR A 317 9.38 -1.65 5.49
C THR A 317 10.23 -0.53 4.91
N ASN A 318 10.93 -0.84 3.82
CA ASN A 318 11.57 0.13 2.93
C ASN A 318 10.97 0.05 1.50
N GLN A 319 9.95 -0.78 1.30
CA GLN A 319 9.27 -0.97 0.03
C GLN A 319 7.97 -0.16 0.01
N LEU A 320 7.73 0.52 -1.13
CA LEU A 320 6.50 1.25 -1.37
C LEU A 320 5.30 0.33 -1.61
N GLY A 321 4.11 0.89 -1.38
CA GLY A 321 2.82 0.33 -1.75
C GLY A 321 2.05 -0.34 -0.62
N LEU A 322 1.00 -1.08 -1.00
CA LEU A 322 -0.03 -1.62 -0.12
C LEU A 322 0.08 -3.14 0.10
N MET A 323 1.21 -3.73 -0.27
CA MET A 323 1.44 -5.16 -0.13
C MET A 323 1.65 -5.51 1.34
N LYS A 324 0.85 -6.46 1.84
CA LYS A 324 1.00 -7.04 3.17
C LYS A 324 2.27 -7.90 3.22
N LEU A 325 2.78 -8.15 4.43
CA LEU A 325 3.92 -9.04 4.63
C LEU A 325 3.65 -10.45 4.09
N ASP A 326 2.44 -11.00 4.24
CA ASP A 326 2.09 -12.31 3.68
C ASP A 326 1.95 -12.32 2.14
N HIS A 327 1.96 -11.16 1.48
CA HIS A 327 1.90 -11.03 0.01
C HIS A 327 3.29 -10.91 -0.64
N SER A 328 4.31 -11.34 0.07
CA SER A 328 5.74 -11.22 -0.24
C SER A 328 6.14 -11.75 -1.63
N ALA A 329 5.51 -12.83 -2.12
CA ALA A 329 5.73 -13.31 -3.48
C ALA A 329 5.28 -12.30 -4.56
N HIS A 330 4.30 -11.47 -4.22
CA HIS A 330 3.59 -10.55 -5.12
C HIS A 330 4.12 -9.10 -5.07
N SER A 331 5.00 -8.80 -4.11
CA SER A 331 5.66 -7.49 -3.99
C SER A 331 6.81 -7.30 -4.99
N ARG A 332 7.26 -8.37 -5.65
CA ARG A 332 8.41 -8.35 -6.57
C ARG A 332 8.27 -7.26 -7.63
N GLY A 333 9.31 -6.44 -7.78
CA GLY A 333 9.36 -5.37 -8.78
C GLY A 333 8.64 -4.08 -8.38
N LEU A 334 8.08 -4.00 -7.17
CA LEU A 334 7.73 -2.72 -6.56
C LEU A 334 9.00 -2.00 -6.08
N THR A 335 8.93 -0.68 -6.02
CA THR A 335 10.04 0.19 -5.66
C THR A 335 10.45 -0.01 -4.20
N VAL A 336 11.75 -0.14 -3.97
CA VAL A 336 12.38 -0.14 -2.65
C VAL A 336 13.21 1.13 -2.52
N ILE A 337 13.12 1.81 -1.38
CA ILE A 337 13.90 3.00 -1.04
C ILE A 337 14.84 2.65 0.11
N PRO A 338 16.07 2.18 -0.16
CA PRO A 338 16.96 1.63 0.87
C PRO A 338 17.28 2.60 2.00
N GLU A 339 17.27 3.90 1.71
CA GLU A 339 17.63 4.96 2.66
C GLU A 339 16.51 5.33 3.64
N GLN A 340 15.31 4.78 3.44
CA GLN A 340 14.09 5.10 4.20
C GLN A 340 13.51 3.82 4.79
N THR A 341 13.13 3.90 6.06
CA THR A 341 12.48 2.81 6.78
C THR A 341 11.33 3.38 7.57
N TRP A 342 10.13 2.83 7.39
CA TRP A 342 8.93 3.30 8.08
C TRP A 342 8.00 2.14 8.40
N CYS A 343 7.01 2.40 9.25
CA CYS A 343 5.93 1.46 9.53
C CYS A 343 4.79 1.69 8.52
N ALA A 344 4.51 0.76 7.62
CA ALA A 344 3.35 0.88 6.72
C ALA A 344 2.09 0.33 7.40
N ASP A 345 0.98 1.06 7.33
CA ASP A 345 -0.25 0.62 7.98
C ASP A 345 -0.85 -0.62 7.32
N ALA A 346 -0.67 -0.77 6.01
CA ALA A 346 -1.02 -1.98 5.28
C ALA A 346 -0.40 -3.27 5.85
N GLN A 347 0.71 -3.14 6.59
CA GLN A 347 1.40 -4.26 7.23
C GLN A 347 1.18 -4.28 8.75
N ALA A 348 1.08 -3.11 9.38
CA ALA A 348 1.13 -2.95 10.82
C ALA A 348 -0.22 -2.74 11.51
N GLN A 349 -1.26 -2.38 10.75
CA GLN A 349 -2.60 -2.09 11.28
C GLN A 349 -3.56 -3.23 10.99
N GLU A 350 -4.22 -3.73 12.04
CA GLU A 350 -5.27 -4.73 11.90
C GLU A 350 -6.64 -4.07 11.67
N ALA A 351 -7.50 -4.77 10.95
CA ALA A 351 -8.85 -4.34 10.62
C ALA A 351 -9.86 -4.86 11.66
N ASN A 352 -10.72 -3.97 12.16
CA ASN A 352 -11.94 -4.37 12.85
C ASN A 352 -12.92 -4.94 11.83
N GLN A 353 -13.02 -6.26 11.81
CA GLN A 353 -13.85 -7.01 10.85
C GLN A 353 -15.35 -6.66 10.94
N ASN A 354 -15.81 -6.10 12.06
CA ASN A 354 -17.20 -5.69 12.24
C ASN A 354 -17.49 -4.28 11.71
N SER A 355 -16.46 -3.48 11.42
CA SER A 355 -16.63 -2.10 10.99
C SER A 355 -17.27 -1.99 9.60
N ILE A 356 -18.05 -0.93 9.39
CA ILE A 356 -18.64 -0.62 8.08
C ILE A 356 -17.55 -0.44 7.02
N TYR A 357 -16.45 0.23 7.36
CA TYR A 357 -15.33 0.49 6.45
C TYR A 357 -14.73 -0.81 5.90
N TYR A 358 -14.47 -1.79 6.77
CA TYR A 358 -13.94 -3.07 6.34
C TYR A 358 -14.94 -3.86 5.50
N LYS A 359 -16.19 -3.99 5.97
CA LYS A 359 -17.23 -4.76 5.28
C LYS A 359 -17.55 -4.21 3.90
N THR A 360 -17.72 -2.89 3.79
CA THR A 360 -18.02 -2.23 2.51
C THR A 360 -16.86 -2.32 1.52
N ALA A 361 -15.62 -2.18 2.00
CA ALA A 361 -14.45 -2.40 1.14
C ALA A 361 -14.44 -3.83 0.57
N LEU A 362 -14.72 -4.87 1.38
CA LEU A 362 -14.82 -6.24 0.88
C LEU A 362 -15.97 -6.43 -0.13
N THR A 363 -17.16 -5.93 0.20
CA THR A 363 -18.32 -6.02 -0.69
C THR A 363 -18.01 -5.42 -2.05
N ASN A 364 -17.33 -4.28 -2.09
CA ASN A 364 -17.01 -3.56 -3.32
C ASN A 364 -15.69 -4.02 -3.98
N ASP A 365 -15.09 -5.15 -3.60
CA ASP A 365 -13.78 -5.59 -4.11
C ASP A 365 -12.69 -4.49 -4.00
N CYS A 366 -12.82 -3.62 -3.00
CA CYS A 366 -11.93 -2.51 -2.71
C CYS A 366 -10.90 -2.91 -1.67
N LEU A 367 -9.80 -2.16 -1.64
CA LEU A 367 -8.82 -2.31 -0.59
C LEU A 367 -9.30 -1.67 0.70
N TYR A 368 -9.05 -2.39 1.77
CA TYR A 368 -9.07 -1.85 3.12
C TYR A 368 -7.64 -1.81 3.68
N VAL A 369 -7.28 -0.70 4.29
CA VAL A 369 -6.02 -0.53 5.02
C VAL A 369 -6.32 -0.11 6.45
N THR A 370 -6.92 1.06 6.64
CA THR A 370 -7.15 1.61 7.99
C THR A 370 -8.44 2.41 8.16
N GLY A 371 -9.21 2.62 7.10
CA GLY A 371 -10.38 3.50 7.05
C GLY A 371 -10.05 4.91 6.52
N PRO A 372 -11.04 5.84 6.55
CA PRO A 372 -10.91 7.16 5.93
C PRO A 372 -9.71 7.98 6.42
N SER A 373 -8.95 8.51 5.46
CA SER A 373 -7.65 9.13 5.71
C SER A 373 -7.76 10.49 6.40
N GLY A 374 -7.19 10.60 7.59
CA GLY A 374 -7.06 11.89 8.28
C GLY A 374 -5.95 12.78 7.68
N MET A 375 -4.91 12.17 7.11
CA MET A 375 -3.83 12.92 6.47
C MET A 375 -4.33 13.70 5.25
N THR A 376 -5.31 13.14 4.54
CA THR A 376 -5.96 13.79 3.40
C THR A 376 -6.58 15.14 3.79
N SER A 377 -7.27 15.23 4.94
CA SER A 377 -7.89 16.48 5.37
C SER A 377 -6.85 17.56 5.68
N ILE A 378 -5.71 17.18 6.27
CA ILE A 378 -4.61 18.09 6.61
C ILE A 378 -4.00 18.69 5.34
N TYR A 379 -3.69 17.85 4.34
CA TYR A 379 -3.17 18.33 3.06
C TYR A 379 -4.18 19.22 2.33
N MET A 380 -5.46 18.85 2.31
CA MET A 380 -6.48 19.68 1.65
C MET A 380 -6.75 20.99 2.36
N ASN A 381 -6.69 21.03 3.69
CA ASN A 381 -6.78 22.27 4.45
C ASN A 381 -5.66 23.23 4.05
N MET A 382 -4.44 22.73 3.94
CA MET A 382 -3.29 23.53 3.49
C MET A 382 -3.48 24.06 2.06
N MET A 383 -3.87 23.21 1.11
CA MET A 383 -4.12 23.61 -0.28
C MET A 383 -5.18 24.72 -0.38
N LEU A 384 -6.33 24.53 0.27
CA LEU A 384 -7.45 25.45 0.16
C LEU A 384 -7.22 26.75 0.94
N LEU A 385 -6.73 26.65 2.19
CA LEU A 385 -6.56 27.80 3.06
C LEU A 385 -5.37 28.67 2.67
N LEU A 386 -4.23 28.07 2.32
CA LEU A 386 -3.02 28.84 2.01
C LEU A 386 -3.06 29.43 0.60
N LEU A 387 -3.60 28.70 -0.39
CA LEU A 387 -3.51 29.12 -1.78
C LEU A 387 -4.79 29.75 -2.32
N ASN A 388 -5.96 29.44 -1.73
CA ASN A 388 -7.25 29.87 -2.27
C ASN A 388 -7.34 29.59 -3.79
N PRO A 389 -7.21 28.32 -4.21
CA PRO A 389 -7.09 27.97 -5.63
C PRO A 389 -8.36 28.32 -6.40
N GLN A 390 -8.20 29.00 -7.55
CA GLN A 390 -9.32 29.38 -8.42
C GLN A 390 -9.65 28.28 -9.45
N ASN A 391 -8.70 27.38 -9.73
CA ASN A 391 -8.83 26.31 -10.70
C ASN A 391 -8.92 24.95 -10.00
N ILE A 392 -9.93 24.15 -10.34
CA ILE A 392 -10.10 22.79 -9.82
C ILE A 392 -9.01 21.83 -10.29
N GLU A 393 -8.44 22.03 -11.48
CA GLU A 393 -7.35 21.21 -12.04
C GLU A 393 -6.12 21.25 -11.12
N LEU A 394 -5.82 22.42 -10.54
CA LEU A 394 -4.72 22.58 -9.58
C LEU A 394 -4.97 21.77 -8.30
N ILE A 395 -6.22 21.76 -7.80
CA ILE A 395 -6.63 21.00 -6.62
C ILE A 395 -6.54 19.50 -6.93
N GLN A 396 -6.94 19.08 -8.12
CA GLN A 396 -6.89 17.70 -8.59
C GLN A 396 -5.44 17.23 -8.76
N ALA A 397 -4.55 18.04 -9.37
CA ALA A 397 -3.13 17.74 -9.47
C ALA A 397 -2.46 17.59 -8.09
N TYR A 398 -2.80 18.49 -7.15
CA TYR A 398 -2.32 18.38 -5.78
C TYR A 398 -2.84 17.10 -5.09
N SER A 399 -4.11 16.76 -5.28
CA SER A 399 -4.70 15.54 -4.74
C SER A 399 -4.07 14.26 -5.29
N LEU A 400 -3.58 14.28 -6.53
CA LEU A 400 -2.82 13.16 -7.10
C LEU A 400 -1.47 12.98 -6.38
N GLY A 401 -0.81 14.10 -6.01
CA GLY A 401 0.35 14.10 -5.12
C GLY A 401 0.05 13.49 -3.74
N ILE A 402 -1.09 13.83 -3.14
CA ILE A 402 -1.54 13.25 -1.87
C ILE A 402 -1.74 11.75 -2.00
N ILE A 403 -2.44 11.29 -3.05
CA ILE A 403 -2.67 9.86 -3.31
C ILE A 403 -1.32 9.14 -3.48
N ALA A 404 -0.42 9.66 -4.32
CA ALA A 404 0.89 9.05 -4.54
C ALA A 404 1.67 8.88 -3.23
N TYR A 405 1.72 9.92 -2.39
CA TYR A 405 2.44 9.89 -1.12
C TYR A 405 1.80 8.91 -0.11
N ILE A 406 0.49 9.02 0.14
CA ILE A 406 -0.19 8.25 1.19
C ILE A 406 -0.30 6.76 0.80
N VAL A 407 -0.65 6.47 -0.46
CA VAL A 407 -0.74 5.09 -0.98
C VAL A 407 0.64 4.49 -1.10
N GLY A 408 1.62 5.26 -1.59
CA GLY A 408 3.01 4.82 -1.73
C GLY A 408 3.66 4.48 -0.39
N ALA A 409 3.34 5.23 0.68
CA ALA A 409 3.75 4.91 2.04
C ALA A 409 3.05 3.68 2.63
N GLY A 410 1.97 3.20 2.00
CA GLY A 410 1.16 2.11 2.51
C GLY A 410 0.29 2.50 3.72
N PHE A 411 -0.05 3.79 3.87
CA PHE A 411 -0.88 4.27 4.99
C PHE A 411 -2.37 4.09 4.73
N HIS A 412 -2.82 4.34 3.49
CA HIS A 412 -4.21 4.23 3.08
C HIS A 412 -4.30 3.79 1.62
N SER A 413 -5.44 3.23 1.22
CA SER A 413 -5.75 2.94 -0.18
C SER A 413 -6.37 4.15 -0.89
N VAL A 414 -6.48 4.09 -2.23
CA VAL A 414 -7.02 5.17 -3.05
C VAL A 414 -8.46 5.51 -2.64
N ASN A 415 -9.32 4.53 -2.33
CA ASN A 415 -10.70 4.77 -1.88
C ASN A 415 -10.76 5.51 -0.54
N GLU A 416 -9.87 5.17 0.40
CA GLU A 416 -9.81 5.79 1.73
C GLU A 416 -9.39 7.27 1.67
N ILE A 417 -8.88 7.72 0.52
CA ILE A 417 -8.52 9.11 0.21
C ILE A 417 -9.60 9.76 -0.67
N LEU A 418 -9.97 9.11 -1.77
CA LEU A 418 -10.89 9.66 -2.77
C LEU A 418 -12.30 9.91 -2.22
N ILE A 419 -12.84 8.99 -1.42
CA ILE A 419 -14.20 9.12 -0.89
C ILE A 419 -14.34 10.36 0.02
N PRO A 420 -13.43 10.61 0.98
CA PRO A 420 -13.41 11.88 1.71
C PRO A 420 -13.30 13.12 0.81
N LEU A 421 -12.44 13.09 -0.22
CA LEU A 421 -12.28 14.23 -1.14
C LEU A 421 -13.56 14.54 -1.91
N VAL A 422 -14.28 13.51 -2.34
CA VAL A 422 -15.56 13.67 -3.02
C VAL A 422 -16.62 14.19 -2.06
N LYS A 423 -16.84 13.52 -0.93
CA LYS A 423 -17.96 13.87 -0.05
C LYS A 423 -17.75 15.20 0.68
N CYS A 424 -16.59 15.37 1.32
CA CYS A 424 -16.37 16.50 2.22
C CYS A 424 -16.20 17.80 1.44
N ILE A 425 -15.43 17.78 0.33
CA ILE A 425 -15.07 18.99 -0.41
C ILE A 425 -15.56 19.01 -1.86
N ASN A 426 -16.31 18.02 -2.34
CA ASN A 426 -16.83 17.97 -3.71
C ASN A 426 -15.75 18.05 -4.80
N LEU A 427 -14.61 17.37 -4.62
CA LEU A 427 -13.47 17.42 -5.55
C LEU A 427 -13.83 17.01 -6.99
N LEU A 428 -14.87 16.18 -7.15
CA LEU A 428 -15.34 15.68 -8.44
C LEU A 428 -16.81 16.06 -8.63
N PRO A 429 -17.11 17.20 -9.28
CA PRO A 429 -18.49 17.67 -9.45
C PRO A 429 -19.42 16.71 -10.20
N ASN A 430 -18.86 15.84 -11.05
CA ASN A 430 -19.61 14.84 -11.81
C ASN A 430 -19.74 13.50 -11.08
N TYR A 431 -19.16 13.36 -9.88
CA TYR A 431 -19.33 12.16 -9.08
C TYR A 431 -20.80 12.05 -8.63
N PRO A 432 -21.42 10.86 -8.66
CA PRO A 432 -22.80 10.70 -8.22
C PRO A 432 -23.01 11.25 -6.81
N SER A 433 -24.03 12.08 -6.65
CA SER A 433 -24.39 12.62 -5.33
C SER A 433 -25.11 11.54 -4.54
N TYR A 434 -24.43 11.03 -3.52
CA TYR A 434 -24.99 10.09 -2.56
C TYR A 434 -25.35 10.81 -1.26
N GLU A 435 -26.18 10.19 -0.42
CA GLU A 435 -26.49 10.71 0.92
C GLU A 435 -25.75 9.92 1.99
N GLY A 436 -25.32 10.59 3.05
CA GLY A 436 -24.98 9.85 4.25
C GLY A 436 -23.71 8.99 4.12
N LEU A 437 -23.84 7.76 4.58
CA LEU A 437 -22.88 6.67 4.41
C LEU A 437 -22.94 5.96 3.06
N GLU A 438 -23.85 6.33 2.15
CA GLU A 438 -23.95 5.69 0.83
C GLU A 438 -22.66 5.85 0.01
N TYR A 439 -21.87 6.90 0.29
CA TYR A 439 -20.53 7.07 -0.27
C TYR A 439 -19.56 5.92 0.08
N LEU A 440 -19.75 5.23 1.21
CA LEU A 440 -18.96 4.05 1.57
C LEU A 440 -19.49 2.77 0.94
N THR A 441 -20.81 2.65 0.81
CA THR A 441 -21.44 1.41 0.35
C THR A 441 -21.42 1.27 -1.15
N HIS A 442 -21.32 2.38 -1.91
CA HIS A 442 -21.15 2.34 -3.35
C HIS A 442 -19.68 2.15 -3.75
N PRO A 443 -19.41 1.48 -4.89
CA PRO A 443 -18.07 1.37 -5.43
C PRO A 443 -17.42 2.73 -5.66
N PRO A 444 -16.12 2.88 -5.35
CA PRO A 444 -15.41 4.12 -5.62
C PRO A 444 -15.10 4.22 -7.13
N LEU A 445 -15.45 5.37 -7.73
CA LEU A 445 -15.28 5.57 -9.16
C LEU A 445 -13.88 6.12 -9.50
N TYR A 446 -12.82 5.29 -9.38
CA TYR A 446 -11.45 5.77 -9.65
C TYR A 446 -11.28 6.23 -11.10
N HIS A 447 -11.96 5.59 -12.04
CA HIS A 447 -11.86 5.98 -13.44
C HIS A 447 -12.33 7.42 -13.66
N GLU A 448 -13.41 7.84 -13.00
CA GLU A 448 -13.92 9.22 -13.12
C GLU A 448 -12.92 10.25 -12.60
N TYR A 449 -12.20 9.91 -11.52
CA TYR A 449 -11.10 10.73 -11.01
C TYR A 449 -9.94 10.81 -12.02
N PHE A 450 -9.45 9.65 -12.49
CA PHE A 450 -8.34 9.58 -13.44
C PHE A 450 -8.66 10.24 -14.77
N LYS A 451 -9.91 10.12 -15.24
CA LYS A 451 -10.39 10.75 -16.46
C LYS A 451 -10.40 12.27 -16.37
N GLN A 452 -10.72 12.86 -15.21
CA GLN A 452 -10.65 14.31 -15.04
C GLN A 452 -9.21 14.82 -15.06
N ILE A 453 -8.28 14.11 -14.40
CA ILE A 453 -6.85 14.45 -14.45
C ILE A 453 -6.30 14.36 -15.88
N ALA A 454 -6.64 13.27 -16.58
CA ALA A 454 -6.21 13.03 -17.95
C ALA A 454 -6.65 14.13 -18.95
N GLN A 455 -7.62 14.98 -18.61
CA GLN A 455 -8.04 16.09 -19.47
C GLN A 455 -7.00 17.23 -19.53
N PHE A 456 -6.18 17.39 -18.49
CA PHE A 456 -5.23 18.50 -18.39
C PHE A 456 -3.78 18.06 -18.14
N ASP A 457 -3.55 16.82 -17.68
CA ASP A 457 -2.22 16.29 -17.39
C ASP A 457 -1.86 15.13 -18.34
N SER A 458 -1.08 15.45 -19.39
CA SER A 458 -0.63 14.46 -20.37
C SER A 458 0.41 13.48 -19.81
N ASP A 459 1.20 13.92 -18.82
CA ASP A 459 2.21 13.06 -18.19
C ASP A 459 1.51 11.96 -17.40
N PHE A 460 0.39 12.30 -16.73
CA PHE A 460 -0.44 11.34 -16.03
C PHE A 460 -1.01 10.26 -16.97
N ILE A 461 -1.44 10.61 -18.19
CA ILE A 461 -1.94 9.63 -19.16
C ILE A 461 -0.85 8.59 -19.48
N GLN A 462 0.36 9.06 -19.80
CA GLN A 462 1.49 8.19 -20.12
C GLN A 462 1.86 7.29 -18.94
N LEU A 463 1.88 7.84 -17.71
CA LEU A 463 2.15 7.08 -16.50
C LEU A 463 1.07 6.02 -16.24
N ARG A 464 -0.22 6.36 -16.40
CA ARG A 464 -1.32 5.40 -16.23
C ARG A 464 -1.24 4.25 -17.24
N ASP A 465 -0.84 4.52 -18.48
CA ASP A 465 -0.60 3.46 -19.47
C ASP A 465 0.59 2.56 -19.07
N GLN A 466 1.68 3.15 -18.57
CA GLN A 466 2.81 2.39 -18.04
C GLN A 466 2.40 1.52 -16.84
N VAL A 467 1.58 2.04 -15.92
CA VAL A 467 1.04 1.28 -14.78
C VAL A 467 0.32 0.03 -15.26
N TRP A 468 -0.57 0.15 -16.25
CA TRP A 468 -1.25 -1.01 -16.83
C TRP A 468 -0.28 -2.01 -17.47
N ILE A 469 0.75 -1.55 -18.18
CA ILE A 469 1.78 -2.42 -18.78
C ILE A 469 2.54 -3.19 -17.69
N HIS A 470 3.03 -2.50 -16.66
CA HIS A 470 3.77 -3.14 -15.57
C HIS A 470 2.89 -4.11 -14.77
N TYR A 471 1.64 -3.71 -14.52
CA TYR A 471 0.66 -4.53 -13.83
C TYR A 471 0.34 -5.82 -14.60
N LEU A 472 0.11 -5.74 -15.91
CA LEU A 472 -0.15 -6.91 -16.76
C LEU A 472 1.08 -7.81 -16.91
N ASN A 473 2.28 -7.22 -16.96
CA ASN A 473 3.53 -7.99 -16.94
C ASN A 473 3.68 -8.78 -15.64
N TYR A 474 3.42 -8.13 -14.49
CA TYR A 474 3.37 -8.81 -13.19
C TYR A 474 2.30 -9.92 -13.18
N PHE A 475 1.11 -9.63 -13.71
CA PHE A 475 0.02 -10.60 -13.75
C PHE A 475 0.45 -11.87 -14.51
N LYS A 476 1.02 -11.69 -15.70
CA LYS A 476 1.55 -12.77 -16.55
C LYS A 476 2.68 -13.55 -15.88
N SER A 477 3.68 -12.86 -15.32
CA SER A 477 4.93 -13.50 -14.89
C SER A 477 4.91 -14.00 -13.45
N CYS A 478 3.93 -13.57 -12.64
CA CYS A 478 3.89 -13.88 -11.21
C CYS A 478 2.51 -14.32 -10.74
N TYR A 479 1.47 -13.53 -10.99
CA TYR A 479 0.14 -13.86 -10.46
C TYR A 479 -0.43 -15.13 -11.09
N MET A 480 -0.45 -15.24 -12.42
CA MET A 480 -1.02 -16.40 -13.11
C MET A 480 -0.32 -17.72 -12.70
N PRO A 481 1.03 -17.84 -12.73
CA PRO A 481 1.70 -19.08 -12.31
C PRO A 481 1.47 -19.50 -10.85
N LEU A 482 1.15 -18.54 -9.97
CA LEU A 482 0.92 -18.78 -8.55
C LEU A 482 -0.56 -19.06 -8.23
N CYS A 483 -1.48 -18.32 -8.85
CA CYS A 483 -2.89 -18.26 -8.47
C CYS A 483 -3.84 -18.81 -9.54
N MET A 484 -3.41 -18.90 -10.80
CA MET A 484 -4.23 -19.30 -11.96
C MET A 484 -3.50 -20.36 -12.81
N ARG A 485 -2.94 -21.38 -12.17
CA ARG A 485 -2.14 -22.42 -12.85
C ARG A 485 -2.88 -23.11 -13.99
N ASP A 486 -4.19 -23.31 -13.83
CA ASP A 486 -5.04 -23.97 -14.83
C ASP A 486 -5.24 -23.14 -16.10
N PHE A 487 -4.86 -21.85 -16.07
CA PHE A 487 -4.90 -20.90 -17.17
C PHE A 487 -3.51 -20.60 -17.76
N CYS A 488 -2.47 -21.30 -17.30
CA CYS A 488 -1.10 -21.07 -17.74
C CYS A 488 -0.65 -22.10 -18.78
N GLU A 489 0.08 -21.63 -19.78
CA GLU A 489 0.87 -22.50 -20.66
C GLU A 489 2.05 -23.14 -19.90
N ALA A 490 2.55 -24.26 -20.41
CA ALA A 490 3.66 -25.00 -19.78
C ALA A 490 4.92 -24.13 -19.56
N GLU A 491 5.23 -23.24 -20.50
CA GLU A 491 6.36 -22.31 -20.40
C GLU A 491 6.17 -21.25 -19.29
N GLN A 492 4.92 -20.83 -19.03
CA GLN A 492 4.62 -19.88 -17.96
C GLN A 492 4.79 -20.54 -16.58
N LEU A 493 4.41 -21.82 -16.47
CA LEU A 493 4.62 -22.61 -15.25
C LEU A 493 6.10 -22.92 -15.01
N ALA A 494 6.86 -23.18 -16.07
CA ALA A 494 8.31 -23.40 -15.98
C ALA A 494 9.06 -22.15 -15.50
N ASN A 495 8.54 -20.96 -15.82
CA ASN A 495 9.06 -19.67 -15.37
C ASN A 495 8.40 -19.16 -14.08
N CYS A 496 7.67 -20.02 -13.35
CA CYS A 496 7.07 -19.65 -12.08
C CYS A 496 8.14 -19.09 -11.13
N PRO A 497 7.90 -17.93 -10.49
CA PRO A 497 8.80 -17.38 -9.49
C PRO A 497 9.28 -18.44 -8.49
N ASP A 498 10.59 -18.61 -8.36
CA ASP A 498 11.22 -19.30 -7.23
C ASP A 498 10.71 -18.75 -5.87
N ALA A 499 11.05 -19.47 -4.80
CA ALA A 499 10.85 -19.12 -3.39
C ALA A 499 10.75 -17.61 -3.12
N ALA A 500 9.82 -17.24 -2.22
CA ALA A 500 9.51 -15.87 -1.85
C ALA A 500 10.77 -14.98 -1.75
N PRO A 501 10.77 -13.76 -2.33
CA PRO A 501 11.96 -12.89 -2.37
C PRO A 501 12.69 -12.76 -1.02
N GLU A 502 11.94 -12.72 0.06
CA GLU A 502 12.41 -12.55 1.43
C GLU A 502 13.14 -13.80 1.95
N VAL A 503 12.75 -14.99 1.50
CA VAL A 503 13.48 -16.23 1.78
C VAL A 503 14.85 -16.17 1.12
N LYS A 504 14.91 -15.73 -0.15
CA LYS A 504 16.19 -15.58 -0.87
C LYS A 504 17.09 -14.53 -0.22
N ILE A 505 16.53 -13.39 0.19
CA ILE A 505 17.26 -12.33 0.88
C ILE A 505 17.78 -12.84 2.23
N LEU A 506 16.93 -13.47 3.05
CA LEU A 506 17.36 -14.01 4.34
C LEU A 506 18.43 -15.09 4.19
N CYS A 507 18.29 -15.99 3.21
CA CYS A 507 19.35 -16.93 2.85
C CYS A 507 20.63 -16.18 2.51
N SER A 508 20.60 -15.20 1.60
CA SER A 508 21.78 -14.41 1.23
C SER A 508 22.43 -13.72 2.42
N ILE A 509 21.64 -13.18 3.36
CA ILE A 509 22.13 -12.57 4.60
C ILE A 509 22.85 -13.62 5.44
N VAL A 510 22.25 -14.78 5.67
CA VAL A 510 22.86 -15.89 6.43
C VAL A 510 24.17 -16.32 5.77
N LEU A 511 24.16 -16.57 4.46
CA LEU A 511 25.33 -17.01 3.71
C LEU A 511 26.49 -16.01 3.81
N LYS A 512 26.22 -14.73 3.53
CA LYS A 512 27.21 -13.65 3.62
C LYS A 512 27.74 -13.49 5.04
N SER A 513 26.87 -13.55 6.03
CA SER A 513 27.26 -13.40 7.45
C SER A 513 28.17 -14.54 7.92
N ILE A 514 27.94 -15.76 7.43
CA ILE A 514 28.82 -16.90 7.68
C ILE A 514 30.19 -16.68 7.02
N GLU A 515 30.22 -16.25 5.76
CA GLU A 515 31.46 -15.96 5.02
C GLU A 515 32.28 -14.85 5.69
N ASP A 516 31.65 -13.75 6.06
CA ASP A 516 32.29 -12.64 6.76
C ASP A 516 32.84 -13.08 8.13
N CYS A 517 32.09 -13.92 8.86
CA CYS A 517 32.55 -14.51 10.12
C CYS A 517 33.79 -15.41 9.93
N ILE A 518 33.78 -16.29 8.93
CA ILE A 518 34.92 -17.17 8.62
C ILE A 518 36.14 -16.34 8.19
N ASN A 519 35.95 -15.34 7.32
CA ASN A 519 37.03 -14.45 6.88
C ASN A 519 37.63 -13.67 8.05
N PHE A 520 36.80 -13.15 8.94
CA PHE A 520 37.24 -12.48 10.15
C PHE A 520 38.08 -13.40 11.05
N HIS A 521 37.67 -14.65 11.24
CA HIS A 521 38.45 -15.62 12.02
C HIS A 521 39.79 -15.95 11.35
N ASN A 522 39.81 -16.15 10.03
CA ASN A 522 41.03 -16.46 9.29
C ASN A 522 42.05 -15.32 9.37
N LEU A 523 41.61 -14.06 9.25
CA LEU A 523 42.49 -12.89 9.31
C LEU A 523 43.03 -12.60 10.73
N ASN A 524 42.23 -12.87 11.77
CA ASN A 524 42.58 -12.56 13.16
C ASN A 524 43.19 -13.73 13.94
N ARG A 525 43.39 -14.88 13.28
CA ARG A 525 43.92 -16.12 13.89
C ARG A 525 45.26 -15.94 14.61
N HIS A 526 46.04 -14.94 14.21
CA HIS A 526 47.37 -14.66 14.74
C HIS A 526 47.41 -13.55 15.81
N LEU A 527 46.31 -12.83 16.03
CA LEU A 527 46.28 -11.57 16.81
C LEU A 527 45.73 -11.73 18.23
N ASP A 528 45.00 -12.81 18.53
CA ASP A 528 44.40 -13.02 19.84
C ASP A 528 44.37 -14.51 20.18
N SER A 529 44.84 -14.86 21.39
CA SER A 529 44.97 -16.24 21.86
C SER A 529 43.63 -16.97 21.98
N ARG A 530 42.51 -16.23 21.98
CA ARG A 530 41.15 -16.77 21.86
C ARG A 530 40.84 -17.30 20.45
N PHE A 531 41.57 -16.87 19.42
CA PHE A 531 41.40 -17.33 18.02
C PHE A 531 42.38 -18.44 17.64
N LEU A 532 43.42 -18.70 18.44
CA LEU A 532 44.34 -19.83 18.26
C LEU A 532 43.63 -21.20 18.39
N GLY A 533 42.38 -21.22 18.83
CA GLY A 533 41.55 -22.41 19.02
C GLY A 533 40.34 -22.56 18.10
N THR A 534 40.17 -21.77 17.03
CA THR A 534 39.16 -22.09 16.00
C THR A 534 39.57 -23.41 15.35
N THR A 535 38.80 -24.46 15.61
CA THR A 535 39.08 -25.79 15.06
C THR A 535 38.47 -25.87 13.66
N THR A 536 39.01 -26.74 12.80
CA THR A 536 38.38 -27.05 11.50
C THR A 536 36.90 -27.41 11.66
N ALA A 537 36.53 -28.04 12.79
CA ALA A 537 35.17 -28.44 13.12
C ALA A 537 34.19 -27.26 13.31
N ASP A 538 34.64 -26.08 13.74
CA ASP A 538 33.77 -24.91 13.96
C ASP A 538 33.46 -24.19 12.64
N ILE A 539 34.45 -24.12 11.75
CA ILE A 539 34.25 -23.69 10.35
C ILE A 539 33.35 -24.69 9.62
N ASP A 540 33.53 -25.99 9.85
CA ASP A 540 32.66 -27.04 9.29
C ASP A 540 31.21 -26.91 9.80
N ALA A 541 31.00 -26.57 11.07
CA ALA A 541 29.67 -26.33 11.62
C ALA A 541 28.97 -25.11 10.99
N LEU A 542 29.72 -24.03 10.75
CA LEU A 542 29.22 -22.87 10.01
C LEU A 542 28.90 -23.21 8.54
N ASN A 543 29.74 -24.02 7.88
CA ASN A 543 29.47 -24.49 6.51
C ASN A 543 28.26 -25.45 6.45
N GLN A 544 28.05 -26.30 7.45
CA GLN A 544 26.84 -27.14 7.54
C GLN A 544 25.59 -26.29 7.74
N LEU A 545 25.66 -25.26 8.59
CA LEU A 545 24.55 -24.31 8.75
C LEU A 545 24.27 -23.57 7.43
N LYS A 546 25.33 -23.16 6.71
CA LYS A 546 25.26 -22.53 5.40
C LYS A 546 24.45 -23.38 4.41
N GLU A 547 24.82 -24.66 4.27
CA GLU A 547 24.14 -25.61 3.38
C GLU A 547 22.70 -25.89 3.83
N ALA A 548 22.49 -26.10 5.13
CA ALA A 548 21.16 -26.36 5.69
C ALA A 548 20.20 -25.18 5.46
N CYS A 549 20.65 -23.94 5.69
CA CYS A 549 19.86 -22.74 5.44
C CYS A 549 19.60 -22.52 3.94
N ALA A 550 20.58 -22.78 3.06
CA ALA A 550 20.41 -22.65 1.61
C ALA A 550 19.33 -23.58 1.05
N SER A 551 19.08 -24.72 1.71
CA SER A 551 18.03 -25.68 1.33
C SER A 551 16.61 -25.30 1.79
N GLN A 552 16.44 -24.25 2.60
CA GLN A 552 15.14 -23.89 3.16
C GLN A 552 14.29 -23.07 2.18
N SER A 553 12.99 -23.35 2.17
CA SER A 553 11.98 -22.65 1.35
C SER A 553 11.14 -21.64 2.13
N SER A 554 11.40 -21.45 3.44
CA SER A 554 10.62 -20.56 4.30
C SER A 554 11.48 -19.83 5.33
N ILE A 555 11.05 -18.62 5.69
CA ILE A 555 11.69 -17.81 6.75
C ILE A 555 11.68 -18.56 8.08
N SER A 556 10.54 -19.16 8.46
CA SER A 556 10.45 -19.95 9.70
C SER A 556 11.41 -21.15 9.70
N GLY A 557 11.60 -21.81 8.55
CA GLY A 557 12.57 -22.90 8.40
C GLY A 557 14.01 -22.44 8.64
N ILE A 558 14.41 -21.34 7.99
CA ILE A 558 15.73 -20.72 8.18
C ILE A 558 15.92 -20.31 9.65
N MET A 559 14.95 -19.60 10.21
CA MET A 559 15.04 -19.10 11.59
C MET A 559 15.13 -20.23 12.61
N ARG A 560 14.39 -21.33 12.43
CA ARG A 560 14.52 -22.51 13.31
C ARG A 560 15.94 -23.08 13.28
N LEU A 561 16.55 -23.22 12.10
CA LEU A 561 17.95 -23.68 12.00
C LEU A 561 18.92 -22.74 12.73
N LEU A 562 18.73 -21.42 12.58
CA LEU A 562 19.52 -20.44 13.32
C LEU A 562 19.31 -20.55 14.84
N GLN A 563 18.07 -20.72 15.30
CA GLN A 563 17.76 -20.92 16.72
C GLN A 563 18.43 -22.17 17.30
N LYS A 564 18.43 -23.29 16.55
CA LYS A 564 19.14 -24.52 16.93
C LYS A 564 20.66 -24.33 17.03
N TYR A 565 21.22 -23.58 16.08
CA TYR A 565 22.63 -23.22 16.12
C TYR A 565 22.96 -22.38 17.37
N PHE A 566 22.10 -21.40 17.69
CA PHE A 566 22.28 -20.53 18.86
C PHE A 566 22.00 -21.20 20.20
N SER A 567 21.14 -22.22 20.25
CA SER A 567 20.87 -22.97 21.48
C SER A 567 22.01 -23.95 21.82
N GLY A 568 22.82 -24.33 20.82
CA GLY A 568 23.87 -25.33 20.97
C GLY A 568 23.32 -26.75 21.02
N GLU A 569 22.10 -27.00 20.52
CA GLU A 569 21.40 -28.30 20.54
C GLU A 569 22.23 -29.43 19.90
N ASN A 570 23.12 -29.10 18.96
CA ASN A 570 24.01 -30.03 18.28
C ASN A 570 25.38 -30.20 18.96
N ILE A 571 25.60 -29.62 20.14
CA ILE A 571 26.91 -29.61 20.82
C ILE A 571 26.78 -30.23 22.21
N ALA A 572 27.43 -31.39 22.40
CA ALA A 572 27.37 -32.17 23.65
C ALA A 572 27.74 -31.36 24.91
N ARG A 573 28.61 -30.34 24.80
CA ARG A 573 28.86 -29.29 25.81
C ARG A 573 29.28 -27.96 25.15
N PRO A 574 28.52 -26.86 25.28
CA PRO A 574 28.90 -25.55 24.75
C PRO A 574 30.24 -25.07 25.33
N THR A 575 31.29 -24.99 24.51
CA THR A 575 32.60 -24.46 24.91
C THR A 575 32.58 -22.93 25.01
N ALA A 576 33.58 -22.34 25.68
CA ALA A 576 33.80 -20.89 25.63
C ALA A 576 34.03 -20.40 24.19
N MET A 577 34.61 -21.24 23.33
CA MET A 577 34.82 -20.99 21.90
C MET A 577 33.50 -20.91 21.14
N HIS A 578 32.61 -21.91 21.30
CA HIS A 578 31.29 -21.90 20.67
C HIS A 578 30.46 -20.66 21.06
N LYS A 579 30.57 -20.21 22.33
CA LYS A 579 29.93 -18.97 22.78
C LYS A 579 30.52 -17.72 22.14
N PHE A 580 31.81 -17.72 21.82
CA PHE A 580 32.50 -16.61 21.14
C PHE A 580 32.17 -16.56 19.66
N GLU A 581 32.15 -17.70 18.97
CA GLU A 581 31.79 -17.84 17.55
C GLU A 581 30.33 -17.51 17.31
N THR A 582 29.43 -18.03 18.16
CA THR A 582 28.01 -17.65 18.14
C THR A 582 27.84 -16.12 18.25
N ARG A 583 28.64 -15.49 19.12
CA ARG A 583 28.65 -14.03 19.28
C ARG A 583 29.32 -13.28 18.13
N SER A 584 30.20 -13.93 17.36
CA SER A 584 30.85 -13.35 16.18
C SER A 584 29.92 -13.45 14.97
N TYR A 585 29.34 -14.62 14.72
CA TYR A 585 28.34 -14.81 13.68
C TYR A 585 27.12 -13.92 13.90
N ILE A 586 26.57 -13.85 15.13
CA ILE A 586 25.41 -12.98 15.38
C ILE A 586 25.72 -11.51 15.11
N ARG A 587 26.99 -11.08 15.25
CA ARG A 587 27.38 -9.72 14.89
C ARG A 587 27.25 -9.47 13.40
N PHE A 588 27.85 -10.32 12.58
CA PHE A 588 27.74 -10.22 11.12
C PHE A 588 26.30 -10.39 10.64
N PHE A 589 25.56 -11.31 11.25
CA PHE A 589 24.15 -11.53 10.95
C PHE A 589 23.29 -10.30 11.23
N LEU A 590 23.44 -9.67 12.40
CA LEU A 590 22.69 -8.44 12.71
C LEU A 590 23.15 -7.26 11.87
N ASP A 591 24.45 -7.17 11.58
CA ASP A 591 25.01 -6.10 10.76
C ASP A 591 24.45 -6.15 9.32
N ALA A 592 24.30 -7.34 8.76
CA ALA A 592 23.67 -7.54 7.45
C ALA A 592 22.13 -7.45 7.50
N LEU A 593 21.51 -7.89 8.60
CA LEU A 593 20.06 -7.90 8.75
C LEU A 593 19.48 -6.49 8.99
N LYS A 594 20.23 -5.58 9.62
CA LYS A 594 19.77 -4.21 9.93
C LYS A 594 19.33 -3.41 8.70
N ASP A 595 19.95 -3.69 7.55
CA ASP A 595 19.65 -3.03 6.27
C ASP A 595 18.43 -3.65 5.56
N ASN A 596 17.78 -4.63 6.20
CA ASN A 596 16.68 -5.40 5.64
C ASN A 596 15.45 -5.38 6.58
N PRO A 597 14.83 -4.20 6.81
CA PRO A 597 13.73 -4.04 7.78
C PRO A 597 12.53 -4.94 7.47
N GLN A 598 12.23 -5.16 6.19
CA GLN A 598 11.16 -6.08 5.79
C GLN A 598 11.44 -7.52 6.28
N ILE A 599 12.68 -7.99 6.19
CA ILE A 599 13.06 -9.34 6.66
C ILE A 599 12.89 -9.45 8.17
N ILE A 600 13.30 -8.42 8.93
CA ILE A 600 13.09 -8.36 10.39
C ILE A 600 11.60 -8.43 10.71
N SER A 601 10.77 -7.65 10.03
CA SER A 601 9.31 -7.65 10.17
C SER A 601 8.70 -9.02 9.89
N HIS A 602 9.15 -9.68 8.82
CA HIS A 602 8.73 -11.03 8.49
C HIS A 602 9.15 -12.05 9.56
N ILE A 603 10.36 -11.95 10.10
CA ILE A 603 10.83 -12.80 11.20
C ILE A 603 9.92 -12.60 12.42
N ASN A 604 9.66 -11.35 12.81
CA ASN A 604 8.78 -11.03 13.94
C ASN A 604 7.38 -11.60 13.76
N GLU A 605 6.77 -11.40 12.59
CA GLU A 605 5.41 -11.85 12.32
C GLU A 605 5.32 -13.38 12.23
N LYS A 606 6.26 -14.03 11.52
CA LYS A 606 6.23 -15.50 11.33
C LYS A 606 6.67 -16.29 12.55
N MET A 607 7.55 -15.73 13.37
CA MET A 607 8.04 -16.37 14.59
C MET A 607 7.26 -15.95 15.83
N LYS A 608 6.40 -14.92 15.76
CA LYS A 608 5.61 -14.38 16.87
C LYS A 608 6.49 -14.04 18.09
N LEU A 609 7.65 -13.42 17.85
CA LEU A 609 8.63 -13.13 18.90
C LEU A 609 8.08 -12.15 19.95
N ASP A 610 8.25 -12.47 21.22
CA ASP A 610 7.95 -11.58 22.35
C ASP A 610 9.14 -11.50 23.34
N PRO A 611 9.84 -10.35 23.45
CA PRO A 611 9.63 -9.12 22.69
C PRO A 611 10.06 -9.28 21.20
N PRO A 612 9.53 -8.45 20.29
CA PRO A 612 9.93 -8.48 18.88
C PRO A 612 11.42 -8.15 18.69
N LEU A 613 12.04 -8.78 17.69
CA LEU A 613 13.37 -8.44 17.21
C LEU A 613 13.36 -7.01 16.66
N THR A 614 14.20 -6.17 17.25
CA THR A 614 14.44 -4.80 16.78
C THR A 614 15.94 -4.61 16.66
N ILE A 615 16.38 -3.98 15.56
CA ILE A 615 17.78 -3.61 15.35
C ILE A 615 17.83 -2.08 15.22
N SER A 616 18.41 -1.40 16.20
CA SER A 616 18.30 0.06 16.33
C SER A 616 19.64 0.80 16.23
N THR A 617 20.77 0.09 16.30
CA THR A 617 22.07 0.74 16.31
C THR A 617 22.64 1.01 14.91
N LYS A 618 23.24 2.19 14.76
CA LYS A 618 24.16 2.52 13.65
C LYS A 618 25.62 2.29 14.03
N ALA A 619 25.88 1.76 15.24
CA ALA A 619 27.22 1.60 15.75
C ALA A 619 27.99 0.57 14.91
N GLU A 620 29.31 0.77 14.85
CA GLU A 620 30.19 -0.15 14.16
C GLU A 620 30.06 -1.56 14.74
N ILE A 621 30.16 -2.58 13.88
CA ILE A 621 29.97 -4.00 14.20
C ILE A 621 30.80 -4.50 15.40
N PHE A 622 31.93 -3.83 15.72
CA PHE A 622 32.80 -4.19 16.84
C PHE A 622 32.71 -3.26 18.05
N SER A 623 31.80 -2.28 18.04
CA SER A 623 31.53 -1.40 19.18
C SER A 623 30.91 -2.15 20.37
N ASP A 624 31.05 -1.57 21.56
CA ASP A 624 30.43 -2.12 22.77
C ASP A 624 28.90 -2.01 22.74
N ASP A 625 28.35 -0.96 22.11
CA ASP A 625 26.90 -0.80 21.92
C ASP A 625 26.32 -1.94 21.07
N PHE A 626 26.97 -2.25 19.95
CA PHE A 626 26.56 -3.37 19.08
C PHE A 626 26.65 -4.72 19.80
N ARG A 627 27.63 -4.88 20.71
CA ARG A 627 27.80 -6.08 21.52
C ARG A 627 26.63 -6.32 22.48
N ILE A 628 26.08 -5.27 23.09
CA ILE A 628 24.93 -5.36 24.00
C ILE A 628 23.68 -5.81 23.23
N GLU A 629 23.48 -5.25 22.05
CA GLU A 629 22.37 -5.61 21.16
C GLU A 629 22.44 -7.06 20.69
N CYS A 630 23.62 -7.51 20.27
CA CYS A 630 23.88 -8.92 19.96
C CYS A 630 23.51 -9.86 21.12
N PHE A 631 23.82 -9.48 22.37
CA PHE A 631 23.46 -10.28 23.53
C PHE A 631 21.93 -10.36 23.74
N ASN A 632 21.22 -9.26 23.53
CA ASN A 632 19.76 -9.22 23.64
C ASN A 632 19.10 -10.07 22.55
N VAL A 633 19.54 -9.95 21.30
CA VAL A 633 18.99 -10.76 20.20
C VAL A 633 19.30 -12.24 20.40
N HIS A 634 20.52 -12.58 20.81
CA HIS A 634 20.87 -13.96 21.14
C HIS A 634 19.91 -14.55 22.20
N ARG A 635 19.54 -13.75 23.20
CA ARG A 635 18.57 -14.15 24.24
C ARG A 635 17.17 -14.37 23.67
N ILE A 636 16.67 -13.49 22.79
CA ILE A 636 15.36 -13.62 22.14
C ILE A 636 15.32 -14.89 21.28
N LEU A 637 16.29 -15.05 20.39
CA LEU A 637 16.37 -16.21 19.49
C LEU A 637 16.54 -17.53 20.25
N LYS A 638 17.22 -17.52 21.41
CA LYS A 638 17.39 -18.71 22.25
C LYS A 638 16.15 -19.06 23.10
N ARG A 639 15.41 -18.08 23.63
CA ARG A 639 14.27 -18.32 24.54
C ARG A 639 13.10 -19.04 23.86
N GLU A 640 12.78 -18.68 22.62
CA GLU A 640 11.67 -19.28 21.86
C GLU A 640 11.88 -20.77 21.55
N HIS A 641 13.14 -21.23 21.50
CA HIS A 641 13.44 -22.64 21.30
C HIS A 641 13.08 -23.49 22.53
N GLN A 642 13.13 -22.93 23.75
CA GLN A 642 12.79 -23.65 24.98
C GLN A 642 11.27 -23.82 25.17
N VAL A 643 10.46 -22.91 24.64
CA VAL A 643 8.99 -22.95 24.78
C VAL A 643 8.35 -23.96 23.78
N SER A 644 9.05 -24.25 22.67
CA SER A 644 8.55 -25.15 21.62
C SER A 644 8.59 -26.64 21.96
N GLU A 645 9.38 -27.09 22.96
CA GLU A 645 9.48 -28.52 23.31
C GLU A 645 8.61 -28.93 24.51
N ASP A 646 8.14 -27.98 25.34
CA ASP A 646 7.40 -28.28 26.57
C ASP A 646 5.86 -28.33 26.43
N CYS A 647 5.30 -28.04 25.24
CA CYS A 647 3.85 -28.09 25.02
C CYS A 647 3.26 -29.48 24.74
N ASN A 648 3.99 -30.57 25.02
CA ASN A 648 3.43 -31.94 24.97
C ASN A 648 3.47 -32.71 26.30
N ASN A 649 3.92 -32.10 27.41
CA ASN A 649 3.94 -32.75 28.72
C ASN A 649 3.68 -31.76 29.86
N THR A 650 2.44 -31.30 30.03
CA THR A 650 2.02 -30.71 31.32
C THR A 650 0.51 -30.87 31.53
N SER A 651 0.07 -32.12 31.55
CA SER A 651 -1.14 -32.53 32.27
C SER A 651 -0.75 -33.31 33.52
N GLN A 652 0.11 -32.75 34.39
CA GLN A 652 0.29 -33.23 35.77
C GLN A 652 1.20 -32.27 36.53
N PHE A 653 0.81 -31.97 37.77
CA PHE A 653 1.50 -31.14 38.78
C PHE A 653 1.30 -29.63 38.74
N LEU A 654 0.09 -29.21 39.09
CA LEU A 654 -0.12 -28.07 40.00
C LEU A 654 -0.84 -28.56 41.26
N LYS A 655 -0.05 -28.98 42.25
CA LYS A 655 -0.39 -28.99 43.68
C LYS A 655 0.90 -28.75 44.46
N LEU A 656 1.19 -27.48 44.72
CA LEU A 656 1.56 -26.86 45.99
C LEU A 656 2.14 -25.47 45.73
#